data_AF-A0A1V9ZMW9-F1
#
_entry.id   AF-A0A1V9ZMW9-F1
#
_cell.length_a   1.000
_cell.length_b   1.000
_cell.length_c   1.000
_cell.angle_alpha   90.00
_cell.angle_beta   90.00
_cell.angle_gamma   90.00
#
_symmetry.space_group_name_H-M   'P 1'
#
loop_
_entity.id
_entity.type
_entity.pdbx_description
1 polymer ?
#
loop_
_entity_poly.entity_id
_entity_poly.type
_entity_poly.pdbx_seq_one_letter_code
_entity_poly.pdbx_strand_id
1 'polypeptide(L)'
;MTMETIGLLDGRRQARRNAWKVSALGVAVGVCFVLGIMVSTHRNNDNVNRVKTLSNVCEDVRFLTIEQLNECVGMFPFNASERDAAITHLRAIMPSYAFKELALKEHEFGPYVIPAVDIDAQLNVIANTTYKNDAEMQTALYNVFKHLRDAHTAYMKPVFYSSFYAFHPVSLKSFARDNVQVIQMDLPDHTEVKIYETYYPDEQVDIDILGWDITHINDQPAFDVLREFANKEIGLLKDEGTRFNMAVTGFETGRGWFVFRPLSSFDIPKEDAVTYTLTHPETNATKQVSYKWLGLNGAAFPGRTPPTSSKHKLEHLFQRLRRHLGHHNFIEERPTVDFQWLNEQVGVLSITQFSPSGDEDGNAWTEWFGANITTALANFTVEGGKKLIIDLRGNGGGDICLGYATIRYLFPSWDPNGPREGVGPHNEAVYHLKRTPLFELLAQEGLHLSRTSPNKAHSEWVPNQWFSSESKRQFTDASWMLTNNTHPTLGDVTESVYYGCSSYDTLFQAPGTSFPGLPKEDVLLVSHGYCGSTCSVFSSFIQMHDLAQTVAFGGFLNTPQQFFSFPGGQVYNSVAVYVDAYNMGLESNQLVPEPLATGAAFSFAMVAISPWKTPNATLPLEYHFVPATFYPLFPENPLDSEALFNAALDAAKENLEMGGLLSKKKESPNDVLAARRAANVAKAKNQVSDKDKAVLELKASRDRLKKYQKQLEKDSEALQNKARELIANKHKDRALLCLKMRKFKLQQLEQADNHLMNVHTMIDSVEWESQQLQIFQGLKAGNAVLDAIHKEMTVEAVEDLMLETQEAQAHADEISRILGGALSTQDEDAVLAELAEIEAAEAAELETQLPIAPDAFKLVSKQRLMKYLTPSPFTCDVFSRTESIKEKSLYGHLCMKPNTRIAGPAVHLVKIEWLKPHEAIVSREKIESLLAATLSWGGYLEPLLVDRQTGAILDGHHRYTVGLELQLQQLPAILVDYMDDSSITVQVWPGSRLSSMSKYDVLLMALSAHTFPPKSSKHAYPFSLGTITIPLLQLESNPKYHGAYSPAPVARHYV
;
A
#
# COMPACT_ATOMS: atom_id res chain seq x y z
N MET A 1 76.77 8.41 23.06
CA MET A 1 77.00 9.58 22.19
C MET A 1 76.81 9.16 20.74
N THR A 2 76.57 10.10 19.83
CA THR A 2 76.18 9.86 18.43
C THR A 2 77.35 9.46 17.52
N MET A 3 76.98 8.75 16.44
CA MET A 3 77.73 8.40 15.21
C MET A 3 78.57 7.11 15.16
N GLU A 4 78.59 6.56 13.93
CA GLU A 4 79.37 5.44 13.36
C GLU A 4 78.85 4.01 13.66
N THR A 5 78.66 3.09 12.69
CA THR A 5 78.90 3.14 11.21
C THR A 5 78.12 2.04 10.44
N ILE A 6 77.74 2.34 9.18
CA ILE A 6 77.68 1.48 7.97
C ILE A 6 76.88 0.15 7.96
N GLY A 7 76.00 0.00 6.94
CA GLY A 7 75.94 -1.27 6.15
C GLY A 7 74.61 -1.72 5.53
N LEU A 8 74.36 -1.37 4.24
CA LEU A 8 73.88 -2.25 3.12
C LEU A 8 72.56 -3.08 3.31
N LEU A 9 71.61 -3.27 2.37
CA LEU A 9 71.37 -2.96 0.94
C LEU A 9 69.82 -3.00 0.73
N ASP A 10 69.17 -2.11 -0.05
CA ASP A 10 68.87 -2.22 -1.51
C ASP A 10 67.95 -3.43 -1.87
N GLY A 11 66.82 -3.30 -2.57
CA GLY A 11 66.21 -2.15 -3.28
C GLY A 11 64.76 -2.48 -3.70
N ARG A 12 64.13 -1.85 -4.70
CA ARG A 12 64.51 -0.71 -5.55
C ARG A 12 63.26 -0.17 -6.25
N ARG A 13 63.11 1.15 -6.38
CA ARG A 13 62.23 1.79 -7.38
C ARG A 13 63.08 2.35 -8.53
N GLN A 14 62.44 2.50 -9.69
CA GLN A 14 62.68 3.56 -10.70
C GLN A 14 63.62 3.31 -11.91
N ALA A 15 63.00 3.31 -13.11
CA ALA A 15 63.49 3.88 -14.38
C ALA A 15 62.24 4.26 -15.21
N ARG A 16 61.95 5.56 -15.47
CA ARG A 16 62.31 6.35 -16.68
C ARG A 16 61.69 5.79 -17.99
N ARG A 17 61.11 6.59 -18.90
CA ARG A 17 61.52 7.94 -19.36
C ARG A 17 60.45 8.62 -20.23
N ASN A 18 60.36 9.97 -20.22
CA ASN A 18 59.74 10.77 -21.28
C ASN A 18 60.81 11.31 -22.25
N ALA A 19 60.48 11.48 -23.54
CA ALA A 19 61.24 12.25 -24.53
C ALA A 19 60.34 12.72 -25.71
N TRP A 20 60.80 13.70 -26.50
CA TRP A 20 60.01 14.52 -27.43
C TRP A 20 60.25 14.26 -28.93
N LYS A 21 59.18 14.42 -29.73
CA LYS A 21 59.04 15.12 -31.04
C LYS A 21 59.95 14.86 -32.29
N VAL A 22 59.25 14.90 -33.44
CA VAL A 22 59.59 15.20 -34.87
C VAL A 22 60.34 14.18 -35.77
N SER A 23 59.78 14.02 -36.99
CA SER A 23 60.45 13.88 -38.31
C SER A 23 60.35 12.55 -39.09
N ALA A 24 59.28 12.41 -39.87
CA ALA A 24 59.22 12.21 -41.34
C ALA A 24 60.01 11.11 -42.12
N LEU A 25 59.35 10.64 -43.19
CA LEU A 25 59.80 9.86 -44.38
C LEU A 25 60.11 8.35 -44.24
N GLY A 26 59.76 7.56 -45.27
CA GLY A 26 60.55 6.35 -45.63
C GLY A 26 59.84 5.03 -45.99
N VAL A 27 59.01 5.05 -47.04
CA VAL A 27 58.48 3.92 -47.84
C VAL A 27 59.42 2.70 -48.09
N ALA A 28 58.80 1.49 -48.25
CA ALA A 28 59.16 0.31 -49.09
C ALA A 28 59.77 -0.99 -48.50
N VAL A 29 59.08 -2.12 -48.79
CA VAL A 29 59.56 -3.49 -49.16
C VAL A 29 60.40 -4.25 -48.09
N GLY A 30 60.12 -5.49 -47.64
CA GLY A 30 59.73 -6.72 -48.36
C GLY A 30 60.96 -7.63 -48.57
N VAL A 31 60.96 -8.97 -48.64
CA VAL A 31 59.94 -10.05 -48.65
C VAL A 31 60.66 -11.42 -48.45
N CYS A 32 59.96 -12.47 -47.96
CA CYS A 32 60.32 -13.92 -47.94
C CYS A 32 61.62 -14.38 -47.22
N PHE A 33 61.62 -15.44 -46.41
CA PHE A 33 61.33 -16.89 -46.64
C PHE A 33 61.05 -17.55 -45.26
N VAL A 34 60.40 -18.71 -45.02
CA VAL A 34 60.07 -19.91 -45.81
C VAL A 34 58.65 -20.45 -45.46
N LEU A 35 57.97 -20.96 -46.48
CA LEU A 35 56.91 -21.99 -46.57
C LEU A 35 56.87 -23.06 -45.43
N GLY A 36 55.82 -23.85 -45.19
CA GLY A 36 54.46 -24.05 -45.77
C GLY A 36 53.83 -25.32 -45.12
N ILE A 37 52.50 -25.46 -44.97
CA ILE A 37 51.54 -26.27 -45.79
C ILE A 37 50.20 -26.23 -44.99
N MET A 38 49.09 -25.61 -45.45
CA MET A 38 47.95 -26.15 -46.24
C MET A 38 47.28 -27.43 -45.66
N VAL A 39 45.96 -27.67 -45.69
CA VAL A 39 44.84 -27.26 -46.60
C VAL A 39 43.59 -26.87 -45.77
N SER A 40 42.67 -25.93 -46.10
CA SER A 40 42.44 -25.03 -47.25
C SER A 40 41.40 -25.40 -48.34
N THR A 41 40.14 -25.73 -48.00
CA THR A 41 38.99 -25.62 -48.95
C THR A 41 37.73 -25.04 -48.29
N HIS A 42 36.91 -24.19 -48.89
CA HIS A 42 37.04 -23.17 -49.94
C HIS A 42 35.67 -22.45 -49.95
N ARG A 43 35.66 -21.13 -50.18
CA ARG A 43 34.47 -20.26 -50.30
C ARG A 43 33.24 -20.90 -50.97
N ASN A 44 32.05 -20.50 -50.50
CA ASN A 44 31.08 -19.90 -51.41
C ASN A 44 30.55 -18.59 -50.81
N ASN A 45 30.25 -17.62 -51.66
CA ASN A 45 29.98 -16.23 -51.27
C ASN A 45 28.63 -15.78 -51.83
N ASP A 46 27.57 -16.05 -51.06
CA ASP A 46 26.20 -15.63 -51.35
C ASP A 46 25.47 -15.22 -50.06
N ASN A 47 24.51 -14.31 -50.20
CA ASN A 47 23.63 -13.77 -49.16
C ASN A 47 24.24 -12.82 -48.12
N VAL A 48 24.26 -11.54 -48.51
CA VAL A 48 23.94 -10.43 -47.60
C VAL A 48 22.57 -10.71 -46.96
N ASN A 49 22.53 -11.18 -45.72
CA ASN A 49 21.30 -11.20 -44.92
C ASN A 49 21.57 -11.28 -43.40
N ARG A 50 21.14 -10.23 -42.69
CA ARG A 50 20.85 -10.17 -41.24
C ARG A 50 21.82 -10.88 -40.28
N VAL A 51 22.89 -10.20 -39.89
CA VAL A 51 23.41 -10.34 -38.52
C VAL A 51 22.43 -9.62 -37.59
N LYS A 52 21.45 -10.36 -37.04
CA LYS A 52 20.75 -9.91 -35.83
C LYS A 52 21.76 -9.99 -34.68
N THR A 53 21.95 -8.90 -33.95
CA THR A 53 22.45 -8.97 -32.59
C THR A 53 21.50 -9.86 -31.77
N LEU A 54 22.04 -10.84 -31.05
CA LEU A 54 21.28 -11.62 -30.09
C LEU A 54 20.89 -10.70 -28.93
N SER A 55 19.59 -10.44 -28.80
CA SER A 55 18.98 -9.79 -27.63
C SER A 55 19.26 -10.61 -26.39
N ASN A 56 19.65 -9.99 -25.27
CA ASN A 56 19.77 -10.71 -24.02
C ASN A 56 18.35 -11.01 -23.52
N VAL A 57 17.94 -12.29 -23.59
CA VAL A 57 16.57 -12.70 -23.25
C VAL A 57 16.16 -12.22 -21.85
N CYS A 58 17.09 -12.18 -20.92
CA CYS A 58 16.86 -11.80 -19.53
C CYS A 58 16.72 -10.28 -19.29
N GLU A 59 17.16 -9.46 -20.25
CA GLU A 59 17.00 -7.99 -20.22
C GLU A 59 15.85 -7.54 -21.13
N ASP A 60 15.69 -8.17 -22.29
CA ASP A 60 14.81 -7.74 -23.38
C ASP A 60 13.41 -8.39 -23.37
N VAL A 61 13.18 -9.45 -22.58
CA VAL A 61 11.95 -10.27 -22.65
C VAL A 61 11.29 -10.44 -21.28
N ARG A 62 10.01 -10.05 -21.19
CA ARG A 62 9.18 -10.24 -19.99
C ARG A 62 8.62 -11.65 -19.84
N PHE A 63 8.11 -12.24 -20.91
CA PHE A 63 7.45 -13.56 -20.87
C PHE A 63 8.40 -14.64 -21.37
N LEU A 64 8.67 -15.63 -20.52
CA LEU A 64 9.73 -16.62 -20.67
C LEU A 64 9.14 -18.04 -20.65
N THR A 65 9.70 -18.97 -21.39
CA THR A 65 9.51 -20.40 -21.11
C THR A 65 10.17 -20.75 -19.77
N ILE A 66 9.85 -21.91 -19.17
CA ILE A 66 10.52 -22.34 -17.93
C ILE A 66 12.03 -22.53 -18.12
N GLU A 67 12.47 -23.01 -19.28
CA GLU A 67 13.88 -23.11 -19.63
C GLU A 67 14.58 -21.73 -19.59
N GLN A 68 13.99 -20.73 -20.27
CA GLN A 68 14.50 -19.35 -20.26
C GLN A 68 14.43 -18.69 -18.88
N LEU A 69 13.38 -18.97 -18.10
CA LEU A 69 13.24 -18.49 -16.72
C LEU A 69 14.39 -19.02 -15.85
N ASN A 70 14.71 -20.31 -15.98
CA ASN A 70 15.81 -20.95 -15.28
C ASN A 70 17.19 -20.44 -15.73
N GLU A 71 17.38 -20.13 -17.01
CA GLU A 71 18.59 -19.44 -17.50
C GLU A 71 18.74 -18.04 -16.87
N CYS A 72 17.67 -17.26 -16.83
CA CYS A 72 17.71 -15.88 -16.31
C CYS A 72 17.84 -15.80 -14.79
N VAL A 73 17.12 -16.63 -14.05
CA VAL A 73 17.27 -16.72 -12.59
C VAL A 73 18.66 -17.25 -12.23
N GLY A 74 19.18 -18.20 -13.01
CA GLY A 74 20.51 -18.78 -12.82
C GLY A 74 21.69 -17.98 -13.38
N MET A 75 21.50 -16.72 -13.81
CA MET A 75 22.52 -15.96 -14.54
C MET A 75 23.73 -15.54 -13.70
N PHE A 76 23.57 -15.42 -12.37
CA PHE A 76 24.65 -15.03 -11.47
C PHE A 76 25.48 -16.24 -11.02
N PRO A 77 26.82 -16.24 -11.22
CA PRO A 77 27.67 -17.34 -10.79
C PRO A 77 27.73 -17.43 -9.26
N PHE A 78 27.90 -18.64 -8.73
CA PHE A 78 28.03 -18.88 -7.29
C PHE A 78 29.27 -18.16 -6.71
N ASN A 79 29.08 -17.39 -5.63
CA ASN A 79 30.16 -16.74 -4.89
C ASN A 79 30.25 -17.28 -3.45
N ALA A 80 31.33 -18.02 -3.14
CA ALA A 80 31.56 -18.58 -1.81
C ALA A 80 31.73 -17.52 -0.71
N SER A 81 32.24 -16.32 -1.03
CA SER A 81 32.38 -15.24 -0.04
C SER A 81 31.04 -14.64 0.37
N GLU A 82 30.08 -14.54 -0.55
CA GLU A 82 28.71 -14.09 -0.25
C GLU A 82 27.95 -15.14 0.56
N ARG A 83 28.11 -16.42 0.24
CA ARG A 83 27.62 -17.55 1.05
C ARG A 83 28.11 -17.46 2.49
N ASP A 84 29.42 -17.30 2.68
CA ASP A 84 30.04 -17.32 4.00
C ASP A 84 29.66 -16.08 4.82
N ALA A 85 29.49 -14.93 4.17
CA ALA A 85 28.92 -13.73 4.78
C ALA A 85 27.46 -13.95 5.23
N ALA A 86 26.60 -14.48 4.35
CA ALA A 86 25.20 -14.77 4.67
C ALA A 86 25.06 -15.77 5.85
N ILE A 87 25.89 -16.81 5.89
CA ILE A 87 25.87 -17.78 6.99
C ILE A 87 26.39 -17.17 8.29
N THR A 88 27.43 -16.30 8.23
CA THR A 88 27.95 -15.60 9.42
C THR A 88 26.89 -14.64 9.99
N HIS A 89 26.22 -13.89 9.12
CA HIS A 89 25.09 -13.01 9.45
C HIS A 89 23.94 -13.78 10.11
N LEU A 90 23.50 -14.89 9.52
CA LEU A 90 22.45 -15.72 10.09
C LEU A 90 22.88 -16.28 11.46
N ARG A 91 24.10 -16.80 11.61
CA ARG A 91 24.59 -17.30 12.91
C ARG A 91 24.63 -16.23 14.01
N ALA A 92 24.82 -14.95 13.67
CA ALA A 92 24.74 -13.86 14.64
C ALA A 92 23.30 -13.59 15.11
N ILE A 93 22.30 -13.75 14.22
CA ILE A 93 20.90 -13.39 14.47
C ILE A 93 20.06 -14.55 14.99
N MET A 94 20.28 -15.78 14.52
CA MET A 94 19.46 -16.94 14.90
C MET A 94 19.30 -17.16 16.42
N PRO A 95 20.30 -16.88 17.29
CA PRO A 95 20.11 -16.97 18.74
C PRO A 95 18.95 -16.12 19.28
N SER A 96 18.57 -15.04 18.58
CA SER A 96 17.47 -14.14 18.94
C SER A 96 16.09 -14.58 18.44
N TYR A 97 15.99 -15.66 17.66
CA TYR A 97 14.69 -16.21 17.23
C TYR A 97 13.95 -16.86 18.40
N ALA A 98 12.74 -16.38 18.70
CA ALA A 98 11.92 -16.78 19.85
C ALA A 98 11.75 -18.30 20.00
N PHE A 99 11.62 -19.04 18.90
CA PHE A 99 11.35 -20.48 18.92
C PHE A 99 12.55 -21.36 18.54
N LYS A 100 13.80 -20.85 18.56
CA LYS A 100 14.98 -21.61 18.10
C LYS A 100 15.14 -22.99 18.77
N GLU A 101 15.10 -23.07 20.09
CA GLU A 101 15.24 -24.33 20.83
C GLU A 101 14.01 -25.23 20.68
N LEU A 102 12.84 -24.63 20.47
CA LEU A 102 11.58 -25.34 20.31
C LEU A 102 11.51 -26.03 18.94
N ALA A 103 12.00 -25.38 17.88
CA ALA A 103 12.09 -25.91 16.53
C ALA A 103 12.97 -27.16 16.39
N LEU A 104 13.92 -27.41 17.31
CA LEU A 104 14.76 -28.62 17.30
C LEU A 104 14.01 -29.94 17.54
N LYS A 105 12.72 -29.88 17.88
CA LYS A 105 11.89 -31.05 18.18
C LYS A 105 10.62 -31.04 17.34
N GLU A 106 10.09 -32.23 17.12
CA GLU A 106 8.78 -32.43 16.54
C GLU A 106 7.69 -32.17 17.61
N HIS A 107 6.58 -31.54 17.22
CA HIS A 107 5.47 -31.23 18.12
C HIS A 107 4.12 -31.62 17.52
N GLU A 108 3.23 -32.16 18.34
CA GLU A 108 1.83 -32.37 17.99
C GLU A 108 1.11 -31.02 17.86
N PHE A 109 0.27 -30.86 16.84
CA PHE A 109 -0.46 -29.63 16.56
C PHE A 109 -1.86 -29.98 16.05
N GLY A 110 -2.72 -30.39 16.98
CA GLY A 110 -4.08 -30.84 16.68
C GLY A 110 -4.06 -32.16 15.90
N PRO A 111 -4.71 -32.24 14.72
CA PRO A 111 -4.64 -33.41 13.85
C PRO A 111 -3.33 -33.47 13.02
N TYR A 112 -2.40 -32.54 13.21
CA TYR A 112 -1.18 -32.38 12.43
C TYR A 112 0.09 -32.44 13.30
N VAL A 113 1.24 -32.44 12.64
CA VAL A 113 2.56 -32.46 13.29
C VAL A 113 3.44 -31.35 12.72
N ILE A 114 4.10 -30.60 13.59
CA ILE A 114 5.14 -29.61 13.23
C ILE A 114 6.49 -30.35 13.24
N PRO A 115 7.21 -30.42 12.09
CA PRO A 115 8.46 -31.17 11.98
C PRO A 115 9.60 -30.49 12.75
N ALA A 116 10.57 -31.30 13.19
CA ALA A 116 11.83 -30.79 13.74
C ALA A 116 12.71 -30.14 12.66
N VAL A 117 13.32 -29.00 12.99
CA VAL A 117 14.20 -28.22 12.12
C VAL A 117 15.46 -27.82 12.88
N ASP A 118 16.58 -28.48 12.57
CA ASP A 118 17.89 -28.05 13.04
C ASP A 118 18.49 -27.00 12.08
N ILE A 119 18.32 -25.74 12.45
CA ILE A 119 18.80 -24.58 11.69
C ILE A 119 20.33 -24.58 11.62
N ASP A 120 21.02 -24.85 12.72
CA ASP A 120 22.49 -24.78 12.77
C ASP A 120 23.12 -25.92 11.96
N ALA A 121 22.57 -27.13 12.01
CA ALA A 121 23.00 -28.25 11.16
C ALA A 121 22.77 -27.96 9.67
N GLN A 122 21.62 -27.38 9.29
CA GLN A 122 21.36 -27.02 7.90
C GLN A 122 22.30 -25.90 7.39
N LEU A 123 22.54 -24.86 8.18
CA LEU A 123 23.53 -23.83 7.85
C LEU A 123 24.95 -24.42 7.74
N ASN A 124 25.29 -25.45 8.52
CA ASN A 124 26.55 -26.19 8.39
C ASN A 124 26.64 -27.02 7.09
N VAL A 125 25.53 -27.57 6.60
CA VAL A 125 25.48 -28.21 5.27
C VAL A 125 25.71 -27.17 4.17
N ILE A 126 25.02 -26.03 4.21
CA ILE A 126 25.16 -24.95 3.23
C ILE A 126 26.61 -24.42 3.21
N ALA A 127 27.23 -24.19 4.38
CA ALA A 127 28.61 -23.72 4.51
C ALA A 127 29.65 -24.63 3.80
N ASN A 128 29.37 -25.93 3.74
CA ASN A 128 30.25 -26.92 3.11
C ASN A 128 29.82 -27.27 1.66
N THR A 129 28.74 -26.68 1.16
CA THR A 129 28.18 -26.97 -0.17
C THR A 129 28.65 -25.94 -1.20
N THR A 130 29.02 -26.42 -2.39
CA THR A 130 29.29 -25.60 -3.58
C THR A 130 28.09 -25.71 -4.52
N TYR A 131 27.55 -24.57 -4.94
CA TYR A 131 26.35 -24.49 -5.77
C TYR A 131 26.71 -24.20 -7.24
N LYS A 132 25.80 -24.50 -8.17
CA LYS A 132 26.01 -24.24 -9.61
C LYS A 132 26.00 -22.74 -9.93
N ASN A 133 25.13 -21.99 -9.25
CA ASN A 133 24.89 -20.56 -9.41
C ASN A 133 24.44 -19.96 -8.07
N ASP A 134 24.26 -18.64 -8.02
CA ASP A 134 23.74 -17.95 -6.83
C ASP A 134 22.33 -18.45 -6.49
N ALA A 135 21.43 -18.56 -7.48
CA ALA A 135 20.03 -18.95 -7.27
C ALA A 135 19.84 -20.25 -6.46
N GLU A 136 20.61 -21.30 -6.76
CA GLU A 136 20.58 -22.56 -5.99
C GLU A 136 21.00 -22.37 -4.52
N MET A 137 21.99 -21.50 -4.26
CA MET A 137 22.42 -21.15 -2.90
C MET A 137 21.34 -20.32 -2.16
N GLN A 138 20.74 -19.34 -2.83
CA GLN A 138 19.66 -18.50 -2.29
C GLN A 138 18.42 -19.33 -1.95
N THR A 139 18.07 -20.29 -2.81
CA THR A 139 17.01 -21.27 -2.55
C THR A 139 17.39 -22.23 -1.40
N ALA A 140 18.65 -22.65 -1.29
CA ALA A 140 19.07 -23.47 -0.16
C ALA A 140 18.94 -22.73 1.18
N LEU A 141 19.33 -21.45 1.23
CA LEU A 141 19.15 -20.58 2.42
C LEU A 141 17.66 -20.37 2.74
N TYR A 142 16.82 -20.11 1.74
CA TYR A 142 15.36 -20.01 1.91
C TYR A 142 14.75 -21.29 2.51
N ASN A 143 15.14 -22.45 1.99
CA ASN A 143 14.60 -23.74 2.38
C ASN A 143 14.94 -24.15 3.83
N VAL A 144 15.94 -23.54 4.49
CA VAL A 144 16.18 -23.74 5.94
C VAL A 144 14.99 -23.25 6.77
N PHE A 145 14.46 -22.08 6.40
CA PHE A 145 13.42 -21.40 7.17
C PHE A 145 12.01 -21.82 6.74
N LYS A 146 11.81 -22.19 5.46
CA LYS A 146 10.55 -22.73 4.93
C LYS A 146 9.95 -23.84 5.80
N HIS A 147 10.78 -24.70 6.39
CA HIS A 147 10.30 -25.82 7.20
C HIS A 147 9.90 -25.45 8.64
N LEU A 148 10.24 -24.23 9.13
CA LEU A 148 9.83 -23.75 10.45
C LEU A 148 8.33 -23.49 10.57
N ARG A 149 7.63 -23.33 9.43
CA ARG A 149 6.20 -23.04 9.36
C ARG A 149 5.87 -21.77 10.17
N ASP A 150 6.61 -20.71 9.93
CA ASP A 150 6.54 -19.45 10.68
C ASP A 150 6.66 -18.28 9.69
N ALA A 151 5.58 -17.50 9.56
CA ALA A 151 5.49 -16.38 8.64
C ALA A 151 6.38 -15.19 9.04
N HIS A 152 6.74 -15.08 10.31
CA HIS A 152 7.65 -14.05 10.80
C HIS A 152 9.11 -14.40 10.49
N THR A 153 9.44 -15.69 10.40
CA THR A 153 10.83 -16.19 10.35
C THR A 153 11.22 -16.69 8.97
N ALA A 154 11.76 -15.80 8.15
CA ALA A 154 12.06 -16.06 6.74
C ALA A 154 13.39 -15.41 6.28
N TYR A 155 14.10 -16.12 5.40
CA TYR A 155 15.19 -15.56 4.61
C TYR A 155 14.62 -14.88 3.37
N MET A 156 14.86 -13.58 3.22
CA MET A 156 14.50 -12.83 2.02
C MET A 156 15.66 -12.90 1.04
N LYS A 157 15.45 -13.62 -0.07
CA LYS A 157 16.36 -13.63 -1.23
C LYS A 157 16.57 -12.19 -1.72
N PRO A 158 17.72 -11.85 -2.34
CA PRO A 158 17.95 -10.55 -2.97
C PRO A 158 16.80 -10.08 -3.87
N VAL A 159 16.54 -8.77 -3.91
CA VAL A 159 15.41 -8.13 -4.63
C VAL A 159 15.36 -8.48 -6.13
N PHE A 160 16.47 -8.92 -6.73
CA PHE A 160 16.48 -9.50 -8.07
C PHE A 160 15.47 -10.64 -8.22
N TYR A 161 15.39 -11.55 -7.25
CA TYR A 161 14.54 -12.75 -7.31
C TYR A 161 13.04 -12.46 -7.15
N SER A 162 12.66 -11.38 -6.47
CA SER A 162 11.25 -10.98 -6.36
C SER A 162 10.66 -10.41 -7.66
N SER A 163 11.50 -10.16 -8.67
CA SER A 163 11.05 -9.76 -10.00
C SER A 163 10.56 -10.92 -10.87
N PHE A 164 10.72 -12.18 -10.43
CA PHE A 164 10.41 -13.36 -11.23
C PHE A 164 9.24 -14.17 -10.66
N TYR A 165 8.39 -14.66 -11.57
CA TYR A 165 7.22 -15.49 -11.25
C TYR A 165 7.09 -16.62 -12.27
N ALA A 166 6.50 -17.74 -11.86
CA ALA A 166 5.98 -18.75 -12.76
C ALA A 166 4.47 -18.90 -12.52
N PHE A 167 3.66 -18.89 -13.58
CA PHE A 167 2.21 -18.97 -13.45
C PHE A 167 1.57 -19.80 -14.58
N HIS A 168 0.29 -20.07 -14.39
CA HIS A 168 -0.49 -20.97 -15.20
C HIS A 168 -1.91 -20.40 -15.43
N PRO A 169 -2.49 -20.41 -16.65
CA PRO A 169 -3.82 -19.84 -16.95
C PRO A 169 -5.00 -20.67 -16.42
N VAL A 170 -4.94 -21.17 -15.19
CA VAL A 170 -6.03 -21.95 -14.55
C VAL A 170 -6.21 -21.51 -13.10
N SER A 171 -7.46 -21.53 -12.63
CA SER A 171 -7.82 -21.29 -11.23
C SER A 171 -8.44 -22.55 -10.63
N LEU A 172 -8.20 -22.79 -9.34
CA LEU A 172 -8.65 -23.98 -8.62
C LEU A 172 -9.49 -23.57 -7.41
N LYS A 173 -10.52 -24.37 -7.09
CA LYS A 173 -11.28 -24.22 -5.84
C LYS A 173 -11.60 -25.55 -5.18
N SER A 174 -11.85 -25.48 -3.87
CA SER A 174 -12.16 -26.63 -3.01
C SER A 174 -13.40 -26.35 -2.16
N PHE A 175 -14.44 -27.16 -2.30
CA PHE A 175 -15.71 -27.03 -1.57
C PHE A 175 -16.34 -28.40 -1.30
N ALA A 176 -17.45 -28.42 -0.56
CA ALA A 176 -18.23 -29.63 -0.31
C ALA A 176 -19.35 -29.78 -1.35
N ARG A 177 -19.44 -30.94 -2.00
CA ARG A 177 -20.61 -31.38 -2.78
C ARG A 177 -21.03 -32.76 -2.29
N ASP A 178 -22.30 -32.95 -1.94
CA ASP A 178 -22.85 -34.22 -1.42
C ASP A 178 -22.03 -34.84 -0.25
N ASN A 179 -21.50 -34.00 0.65
CA ASN A 179 -20.62 -34.38 1.75
C ASN A 179 -19.32 -35.10 1.30
N VAL A 180 -18.82 -34.74 0.12
CA VAL A 180 -17.49 -35.08 -0.41
C VAL A 180 -16.74 -33.78 -0.73
N GLN A 181 -15.44 -33.74 -0.44
CA GLN A 181 -14.59 -32.61 -0.82
C GLN A 181 -14.22 -32.72 -2.29
N VAL A 182 -14.60 -31.71 -3.07
CA VAL A 182 -14.37 -31.65 -4.52
C VAL A 182 -13.36 -30.55 -4.82
N ILE A 183 -12.39 -30.87 -5.69
CA ILE A 183 -11.52 -29.87 -6.33
C ILE A 183 -12.09 -29.62 -7.72
N GLN A 184 -12.32 -28.36 -8.08
CA GLN A 184 -12.96 -28.00 -9.35
C GLN A 184 -12.12 -26.96 -10.09
N MET A 185 -12.16 -27.01 -11.43
CA MET A 185 -11.61 -25.97 -12.29
C MET A 185 -12.50 -24.73 -12.23
N ASP A 186 -11.92 -23.59 -11.86
CA ASP A 186 -12.60 -22.31 -11.69
C ASP A 186 -12.15 -21.29 -12.74
N LEU A 187 -12.88 -20.18 -12.87
CA LEU A 187 -12.62 -19.16 -13.90
C LEU A 187 -11.23 -18.49 -13.71
N PRO A 188 -10.26 -18.67 -14.62
CA PRO A 188 -8.96 -18.00 -14.55
C PRO A 188 -9.07 -16.52 -14.92
N ASP A 189 -8.07 -15.74 -14.55
CA ASP A 189 -7.99 -14.33 -14.93
C ASP A 189 -7.94 -14.15 -16.46
N HIS A 190 -8.84 -13.31 -16.98
CA HIS A 190 -8.94 -13.05 -18.42
C HIS A 190 -7.70 -12.37 -19.03
N THR A 191 -6.85 -11.71 -18.24
CA THR A 191 -5.59 -11.16 -18.73
C THR A 191 -4.55 -12.28 -18.86
N GLU A 192 -4.47 -13.21 -17.91
CA GLU A 192 -3.60 -14.38 -17.97
C GLU A 192 -3.91 -15.30 -19.14
N VAL A 193 -5.18 -15.66 -19.35
CA VAL A 193 -5.60 -16.45 -20.54
C VAL A 193 -5.14 -15.76 -21.82
N LYS A 194 -5.40 -14.45 -21.95
CA LYS A 194 -5.00 -13.67 -23.14
C LYS A 194 -3.47 -13.56 -23.30
N ILE A 195 -2.71 -13.55 -22.21
CA ILE A 195 -1.25 -13.59 -22.25
C ILE A 195 -0.79 -14.96 -22.74
N TYR A 196 -1.32 -16.04 -22.14
CA TYR A 196 -0.98 -17.42 -22.48
C TYR A 196 -1.24 -17.71 -23.97
N GLU A 197 -2.44 -17.47 -24.47
CA GLU A 197 -2.82 -17.67 -25.88
C GLU A 197 -2.06 -16.74 -26.84
N THR A 198 -1.56 -15.59 -26.37
CA THR A 198 -0.71 -14.70 -27.19
C THR A 198 0.74 -15.20 -27.25
N TYR A 199 1.18 -15.97 -26.24
CA TYR A 199 2.54 -16.53 -26.15
C TYR A 199 2.63 -17.93 -26.79
N TYR A 200 1.62 -18.77 -26.56
CA TYR A 200 1.45 -20.11 -27.11
C TYR A 200 0.21 -20.13 -28.04
N PRO A 201 0.29 -19.58 -29.27
CA PRO A 201 -0.87 -19.43 -30.16
C PRO A 201 -1.47 -20.74 -30.66
N ASP A 202 -0.72 -21.84 -30.57
CA ASP A 202 -1.17 -23.20 -30.91
C ASP A 202 -1.85 -23.92 -29.71
N GLU A 203 -1.85 -23.31 -28.52
CA GLU A 203 -2.42 -23.85 -27.28
C GLU A 203 -3.51 -22.89 -26.74
N GLN A 204 -4.74 -23.07 -27.21
CA GLN A 204 -5.89 -22.33 -26.68
C GLN A 204 -6.25 -22.83 -25.26
N VAL A 205 -6.69 -21.92 -24.40
CA VAL A 205 -7.19 -22.30 -23.08
C VAL A 205 -8.59 -22.87 -23.23
N ASP A 206 -8.79 -24.08 -22.76
CA ASP A 206 -10.08 -24.76 -22.83
C ASP A 206 -11.02 -24.13 -21.79
N ILE A 207 -12.08 -23.46 -22.26
CA ILE A 207 -13.09 -22.83 -21.39
C ILE A 207 -14.29 -23.74 -21.13
N ASP A 208 -14.44 -24.84 -21.89
CA ASP A 208 -15.56 -25.78 -21.73
C ASP A 208 -15.40 -26.66 -20.48
N ILE A 209 -14.20 -26.69 -19.89
CA ILE A 209 -13.87 -27.42 -18.65
C ILE A 209 -14.13 -26.62 -17.36
N LEU A 210 -14.57 -25.36 -17.46
CA LEU A 210 -14.93 -24.58 -16.27
C LEU A 210 -16.09 -25.25 -15.54
N GLY A 211 -15.97 -25.46 -14.23
CA GLY A 211 -16.94 -26.23 -13.46
C GLY A 211 -16.78 -27.76 -13.55
N TRP A 212 -15.73 -28.29 -14.19
CA TRP A 212 -15.42 -29.73 -14.15
C TRP A 212 -14.56 -30.07 -12.93
N ASP A 213 -14.81 -31.26 -12.37
CA ASP A 213 -14.14 -31.74 -11.17
C ASP A 213 -12.77 -32.33 -11.53
N ILE A 214 -11.71 -31.87 -10.85
CA ILE A 214 -10.33 -32.30 -11.08
C ILE A 214 -10.07 -33.56 -10.25
N THR A 215 -9.98 -34.71 -10.91
CA THR A 215 -9.74 -36.00 -10.25
C THR A 215 -8.25 -36.27 -10.05
N HIS A 216 -7.43 -35.95 -11.06
CA HIS A 216 -5.99 -36.19 -11.03
C HIS A 216 -5.20 -34.99 -11.58
N ILE A 217 -4.00 -34.80 -11.04
CA ILE A 217 -2.97 -33.88 -11.51
C ILE A 217 -1.72 -34.72 -11.75
N ASN A 218 -1.16 -34.68 -12.96
CA ASN A 218 0.00 -35.50 -13.39
C ASN A 218 -0.16 -37.00 -13.02
N ASP A 219 -1.32 -37.57 -13.39
CA ASP A 219 -1.74 -38.95 -13.11
C ASP A 219 -1.82 -39.37 -11.62
N GLN A 220 -1.68 -38.43 -10.68
CA GLN A 220 -1.86 -38.65 -9.24
C GLN A 220 -3.15 -37.98 -8.72
N PRO A 221 -3.79 -38.47 -7.64
CA PRO A 221 -5.02 -37.87 -7.12
C PRO A 221 -4.84 -36.38 -6.79
N ALA A 222 -5.72 -35.53 -7.31
CA ALA A 222 -5.54 -34.07 -7.27
C ALA A 222 -5.42 -33.52 -5.84
N PHE A 223 -6.22 -34.06 -4.91
CA PHE A 223 -6.20 -33.70 -3.49
C PHE A 223 -4.83 -34.00 -2.84
N ASP A 224 -4.25 -35.17 -3.12
CA ASP A 224 -2.97 -35.58 -2.55
C ASP A 224 -1.82 -34.70 -3.07
N VAL A 225 -1.81 -34.39 -4.37
CA VAL A 225 -0.83 -33.47 -4.99
C VAL A 225 -0.90 -32.07 -4.38
N LEU A 226 -2.11 -31.54 -4.21
CA LEU A 226 -2.32 -30.19 -3.64
C LEU A 226 -1.96 -30.14 -2.16
N ARG A 227 -2.26 -31.19 -1.39
CA ARG A 227 -1.87 -31.31 0.03
C ARG A 227 -0.35 -31.50 0.18
N GLU A 228 0.28 -32.30 -0.67
CA GLU A 228 1.73 -32.48 -0.67
C GLU A 228 2.45 -31.17 -1.00
N PHE A 229 1.98 -30.43 -2.01
CA PHE A 229 2.49 -29.10 -2.33
C PHE A 229 2.32 -28.12 -1.15
N ALA A 230 1.13 -28.06 -0.55
CA ALA A 230 0.87 -27.23 0.64
C ALA A 230 1.79 -27.56 1.82
N ASN A 231 2.17 -28.84 1.98
CA ASN A 231 3.03 -29.30 3.06
C ASN A 231 4.53 -29.16 2.80
N LYS A 232 4.97 -29.15 1.53
CA LYS A 232 6.38 -29.04 1.13
C LYS A 232 6.82 -27.64 0.75
N GLU A 233 5.95 -26.84 0.13
CA GLU A 233 6.33 -25.56 -0.48
C GLU A 233 5.79 -24.33 0.26
N ILE A 234 4.72 -24.44 1.05
CA ILE A 234 4.14 -23.30 1.78
C ILE A 234 4.69 -23.26 3.20
N GLY A 235 5.73 -22.44 3.43
CA GLY A 235 6.47 -22.40 4.70
C GLY A 235 5.96 -21.47 5.78
N LEU A 236 4.76 -20.89 5.64
CA LEU A 236 4.33 -19.75 6.47
C LEU A 236 3.52 -20.12 7.73
N LEU A 237 2.74 -21.20 7.69
CA LEU A 237 1.71 -21.48 8.71
C LEU A 237 1.85 -22.89 9.28
N LYS A 238 1.47 -23.11 10.54
CA LYS A 238 1.55 -24.43 11.21
C LYS A 238 0.39 -25.37 10.87
N ASP A 239 -0.82 -24.82 10.74
CA ASP A 239 -2.05 -25.54 10.35
C ASP A 239 -2.02 -26.02 8.89
N GLU A 240 -2.28 -27.32 8.63
CA GLU A 240 -2.27 -27.85 7.25
C GLU A 240 -3.45 -27.37 6.41
N GLY A 241 -4.65 -27.24 7.01
CA GLY A 241 -5.86 -26.83 6.30
C GLY A 241 -5.74 -25.42 5.71
N THR A 242 -5.17 -24.50 6.47
CA THR A 242 -4.91 -23.13 6.02
C THR A 242 -3.85 -23.08 4.93
N ARG A 243 -2.79 -23.90 5.01
CA ARG A 243 -1.84 -24.04 3.89
C ARG A 243 -2.49 -24.64 2.64
N PHE A 244 -3.42 -25.57 2.81
CA PHE A 244 -4.18 -26.14 1.70
C PHE A 244 -5.07 -25.09 1.02
N ASN A 245 -5.76 -24.22 1.79
CA ASN A 245 -6.48 -23.06 1.25
C ASN A 245 -5.57 -22.18 0.40
N MET A 246 -4.37 -21.88 0.89
CA MET A 246 -3.38 -21.10 0.14
C MET A 246 -2.88 -21.79 -1.13
N ALA A 247 -2.74 -23.11 -1.12
CA ALA A 247 -2.34 -23.88 -2.30
C ALA A 247 -3.42 -23.86 -3.40
N VAL A 248 -4.70 -23.95 -3.03
CA VAL A 248 -5.83 -24.12 -3.96
C VAL A 248 -6.46 -22.78 -4.38
N THR A 249 -7.08 -22.06 -3.44
CA THR A 249 -7.86 -20.84 -3.74
C THR A 249 -7.06 -19.54 -3.58
N GLY A 250 -5.97 -19.59 -2.81
CA GLY A 250 -5.30 -18.38 -2.30
C GLY A 250 -6.17 -17.66 -1.26
N PHE A 251 -5.72 -16.48 -0.82
CA PHE A 251 -6.43 -15.63 0.15
C PHE A 251 -7.60 -14.89 -0.51
N GLU A 252 -8.62 -15.63 -0.95
CA GLU A 252 -9.77 -15.09 -1.70
C GLU A 252 -9.36 -14.40 -3.03
N THR A 253 -8.21 -14.79 -3.56
CA THR A 253 -7.67 -14.28 -4.82
C THR A 253 -8.20 -15.03 -6.05
N GLY A 254 -8.91 -16.14 -5.84
CA GLY A 254 -9.21 -17.13 -6.90
C GLY A 254 -7.95 -17.76 -7.49
N ARG A 255 -6.80 -17.63 -6.82
CA ARG A 255 -5.48 -17.96 -7.35
C ARG A 255 -4.58 -18.54 -6.26
N GLY A 256 -4.65 -19.85 -6.11
CA GLY A 256 -3.77 -20.59 -5.22
C GLY A 256 -2.31 -20.61 -5.65
N TRP A 257 -1.43 -20.79 -4.67
CA TRP A 257 0.02 -20.83 -4.89
C TRP A 257 0.50 -22.09 -5.62
N PHE A 258 -0.37 -23.10 -5.79
CA PHE A 258 -0.06 -24.23 -6.67
C PHE A 258 0.13 -23.79 -8.12
N VAL A 259 -0.72 -22.87 -8.61
CA VAL A 259 -0.77 -22.38 -10.00
C VAL A 259 -0.02 -21.06 -10.24
N PHE A 260 0.33 -20.34 -9.17
CA PHE A 260 1.03 -19.05 -9.22
C PHE A 260 2.16 -18.99 -8.19
N ARG A 261 3.40 -18.84 -8.65
CA ARG A 261 4.62 -19.01 -7.84
C ARG A 261 5.58 -17.82 -7.98
N PRO A 262 5.60 -16.88 -7.01
CA PRO A 262 6.66 -15.87 -6.92
C PRO A 262 8.00 -16.51 -6.52
N LEU A 263 9.05 -16.31 -7.31
CA LEU A 263 10.35 -17.00 -7.10
C LEU A 263 11.19 -16.44 -5.93
N SER A 264 10.74 -15.34 -5.33
CA SER A 264 11.19 -14.91 -4.00
C SER A 264 10.93 -15.99 -2.93
N SER A 265 9.79 -16.69 -3.03
CA SER A 265 9.30 -17.66 -2.04
C SER A 265 9.22 -19.10 -2.54
N PHE A 266 9.24 -19.31 -3.86
CA PHE A 266 9.10 -20.64 -4.46
C PHE A 266 10.30 -21.01 -5.32
N ASP A 267 10.51 -22.32 -5.47
CA ASP A 267 11.43 -22.87 -6.45
C ASP A 267 10.76 -22.93 -7.83
N ILE A 268 11.59 -22.86 -8.88
CA ILE A 268 11.13 -22.94 -10.28
C ILE A 268 10.40 -24.29 -10.50
N PRO A 269 9.24 -24.31 -11.19
CA PRO A 269 8.60 -25.55 -11.60
C PRO A 269 9.59 -26.50 -12.29
N LYS A 270 9.65 -27.76 -11.83
CA LYS A 270 10.56 -28.78 -12.36
C LYS A 270 10.08 -29.40 -13.67
N GLU A 271 8.79 -29.30 -13.94
CA GLU A 271 8.12 -29.81 -15.14
C GLU A 271 7.67 -28.63 -15.99
N ASP A 272 7.75 -28.76 -17.32
CA ASP A 272 7.37 -27.69 -18.27
C ASP A 272 5.85 -27.48 -18.33
N ALA A 273 5.07 -28.51 -18.00
CA ALA A 273 3.61 -28.52 -18.09
C ALA A 273 2.96 -29.25 -16.91
N VAL A 274 1.69 -28.95 -16.65
CA VAL A 274 0.82 -29.66 -15.70
C VAL A 274 -0.36 -30.26 -16.45
N THR A 275 -0.65 -31.53 -16.19
CA THR A 275 -1.75 -32.27 -16.81
C THR A 275 -2.88 -32.48 -15.81
N TYR A 276 -4.09 -32.06 -16.16
CA TYR A 276 -5.30 -32.17 -15.35
C TYR A 276 -6.26 -33.19 -15.98
N THR A 277 -6.69 -34.18 -15.19
CA THR A 277 -7.71 -35.15 -15.59
C THR A 277 -9.04 -34.80 -14.91
N LEU A 278 -10.00 -34.38 -15.73
CA LEU A 278 -11.25 -33.75 -15.36
C LEU A 278 -12.44 -34.68 -15.61
N THR A 279 -13.46 -34.57 -14.76
CA THR A 279 -14.75 -35.24 -14.92
C THR A 279 -15.87 -34.21 -14.83
N HIS A 280 -16.76 -34.18 -15.81
CA HIS A 280 -17.95 -33.32 -15.78
C HIS A 280 -18.94 -33.85 -14.73
N PRO A 281 -19.40 -33.02 -13.76
CA PRO A 281 -20.19 -33.50 -12.62
C PRO A 281 -21.52 -34.16 -13.02
N GLU A 282 -22.27 -33.56 -13.96
CA GLU A 282 -23.57 -34.12 -14.38
C GLU A 282 -23.47 -35.30 -15.36
N THR A 283 -22.58 -35.22 -16.35
CA THR A 283 -22.53 -36.18 -17.47
C THR A 283 -21.54 -37.34 -17.26
N ASN A 284 -20.66 -37.25 -16.27
CA ASN A 284 -19.51 -38.14 -16.05
C ASN A 284 -18.57 -38.27 -17.27
N ALA A 285 -18.63 -37.32 -18.21
CA ALA A 285 -17.66 -37.24 -19.31
C ALA A 285 -16.27 -36.91 -18.74
N THR A 286 -15.24 -37.63 -19.20
CA THR A 286 -13.86 -37.39 -18.79
C THR A 286 -13.08 -36.66 -19.89
N LYS A 287 -12.18 -35.77 -19.48
CA LYS A 287 -11.33 -34.97 -20.38
C LYS A 287 -9.97 -34.77 -19.74
N GLN A 288 -8.91 -34.86 -20.52
CA GLN A 288 -7.55 -34.57 -20.06
C GLN A 288 -7.06 -33.33 -20.80
N VAL A 289 -6.55 -32.35 -20.06
CA VAL A 289 -5.92 -31.15 -20.60
C VAL A 289 -4.52 -31.03 -20.04
N SER A 290 -3.59 -30.57 -20.86
CA SER A 290 -2.21 -30.32 -20.44
C SER A 290 -1.82 -28.94 -20.90
N TYR A 291 -1.15 -28.20 -20.03
CA TYR A 291 -0.85 -26.80 -20.24
C TYR A 291 0.52 -26.47 -19.64
N LYS A 292 1.25 -25.57 -20.29
CA LYS A 292 2.62 -25.19 -19.93
C LYS A 292 2.67 -24.11 -18.86
N TRP A 293 3.77 -24.10 -18.11
CA TRP A 293 4.12 -22.96 -17.29
C TRP A 293 4.54 -21.76 -18.14
N LEU A 294 4.18 -20.57 -17.67
CA LEU A 294 4.66 -19.31 -18.22
C LEU A 294 5.48 -18.56 -17.16
N GLY A 295 6.74 -18.28 -17.51
CA GLY A 295 7.63 -17.44 -16.73
C GLY A 295 7.38 -15.97 -16.97
N LEU A 296 7.49 -15.17 -15.91
CA LEU A 296 7.45 -13.72 -15.95
C LEU A 296 8.74 -13.13 -15.35
N ASN A 297 9.30 -12.17 -16.06
CA ASN A 297 10.40 -11.30 -15.65
C ASN A 297 9.90 -9.85 -15.60
N GLY A 298 9.61 -9.37 -14.40
CA GLY A 298 9.19 -8.01 -14.13
C GLY A 298 10.29 -6.97 -14.29
N ALA A 299 11.57 -7.38 -14.20
CA ALA A 299 12.74 -6.51 -14.30
C ALA A 299 13.17 -6.22 -15.76
N ALA A 300 12.71 -7.02 -16.74
CA ALA A 300 13.03 -6.80 -18.15
C ALA A 300 12.53 -5.44 -18.66
N PHE A 301 13.31 -4.81 -19.54
CA PHE A 301 12.98 -3.56 -20.24
C PHE A 301 12.86 -3.82 -21.74
N PRO A 302 11.70 -4.28 -22.25
CA PRO A 302 11.56 -4.55 -23.68
C PRO A 302 11.76 -3.27 -24.50
N GLY A 303 12.90 -3.19 -25.20
CA GLY A 303 13.27 -2.05 -26.02
C GLY A 303 12.22 -1.71 -27.08
N ARG A 304 11.98 -0.41 -27.28
CA ARG A 304 10.97 0.23 -28.16
C ARG A 304 10.58 -0.62 -29.39
N THR A 305 9.56 -1.47 -29.24
CA THR A 305 9.03 -2.26 -30.35
C THR A 305 7.95 -1.47 -31.11
N PRO A 306 7.86 -1.60 -32.45
CA PRO A 306 6.80 -0.93 -33.21
C PRO A 306 5.40 -1.35 -32.76
N PRO A 307 4.40 -0.44 -32.81
CA PRO A 307 3.04 -0.68 -32.29
C PRO A 307 2.27 -1.80 -33.01
N THR A 308 2.77 -2.29 -34.14
CA THR A 308 2.18 -3.39 -34.93
C THR A 308 2.75 -4.78 -34.58
N SER A 309 3.67 -4.89 -33.62
CA SER A 309 4.28 -6.16 -33.24
C SER A 309 3.50 -6.88 -32.12
N SER A 310 3.48 -8.22 -32.15
CA SER A 310 2.87 -9.06 -31.09
C SER A 310 3.45 -8.75 -29.70
N LYS A 311 4.72 -8.33 -29.63
CA LYS A 311 5.41 -7.89 -28.42
C LYS A 311 4.74 -6.68 -27.75
N HIS A 312 4.16 -5.74 -28.51
CA HIS A 312 3.44 -4.59 -27.94
C HIS A 312 2.10 -5.00 -27.30
N LYS A 313 1.42 -6.03 -27.83
CA LYS A 313 0.21 -6.60 -27.21
C LYS A 313 0.53 -7.20 -25.84
N LEU A 314 1.62 -7.96 -25.75
CA LEU A 314 2.12 -8.52 -24.49
C LEU A 314 2.55 -7.44 -23.49
N GLU A 315 3.19 -6.34 -23.92
CA GLU A 315 3.53 -5.24 -23.01
C GLU A 315 2.29 -4.58 -22.40
N HIS A 316 1.27 -4.26 -23.19
CA HIS A 316 0.03 -3.68 -22.68
C HIS A 316 -0.72 -4.66 -21.76
N LEU A 317 -0.69 -5.97 -22.04
CA LEU A 317 -1.23 -6.99 -21.13
C LEU A 317 -0.39 -7.09 -19.84
N PHE A 318 0.94 -6.96 -19.91
CA PHE A 318 1.81 -6.87 -18.74
C PHE A 318 1.50 -5.63 -17.89
N GLN A 319 1.20 -4.46 -18.46
CA GLN A 319 0.80 -3.28 -17.66
C GLN A 319 -0.61 -3.41 -17.02
N ARG A 320 -1.43 -4.38 -17.46
CA ARG A 320 -2.63 -4.80 -16.74
C ARG A 320 -2.27 -5.80 -15.63
N LEU A 321 -1.57 -6.86 -15.98
CA LEU A 321 -1.11 -7.89 -15.06
C LEU A 321 -0.26 -7.30 -13.91
N ARG A 322 0.62 -6.33 -14.17
CA ARG A 322 1.45 -5.65 -13.15
C ARG A 322 0.60 -4.90 -12.12
N ARG A 323 -0.55 -4.32 -12.50
CA ARG A 323 -1.49 -3.75 -11.54
C ARG A 323 -2.18 -4.83 -10.69
N HIS A 324 -2.37 -6.03 -11.25
CA HIS A 324 -2.90 -7.21 -10.55
C HIS A 324 -1.82 -7.98 -9.74
N LEU A 325 -0.53 -7.78 -10.01
CA LEU A 325 0.61 -8.44 -9.34
C LEU A 325 1.30 -7.57 -8.27
N GLY A 326 1.25 -6.24 -8.43
CA GLY A 326 1.91 -5.30 -7.51
C GLY A 326 1.27 -5.24 -6.12
N HIS A 327 0.00 -5.61 -6.04
CA HIS A 327 -0.69 -5.93 -4.79
C HIS A 327 -0.78 -7.45 -4.73
N HIS A 328 -0.35 -8.08 -3.64
CA HIS A 328 -0.41 -9.54 -3.48
C HIS A 328 -1.86 -10.09 -3.35
N ASN A 329 -2.86 -9.22 -3.47
CA ASN A 329 -4.29 -9.48 -3.37
C ASN A 329 -4.94 -9.16 -4.72
N PHE A 330 -5.61 -10.14 -5.34
CA PHE A 330 -6.32 -10.03 -6.62
C PHE A 330 -7.70 -9.37 -6.49
N ILE A 331 -7.85 -8.47 -5.52
CA ILE A 331 -9.09 -7.81 -5.16
C ILE A 331 -8.85 -6.31 -5.25
N GLU A 332 -9.87 -5.54 -5.61
CA GLU A 332 -9.88 -4.10 -5.35
C GLU A 332 -9.51 -3.85 -3.87
N GLU A 333 -8.76 -2.79 -3.57
CA GLU A 333 -8.31 -2.51 -2.21
C GLU A 333 -9.52 -2.34 -1.28
N ARG A 334 -9.87 -3.41 -0.55
CA ARG A 334 -10.92 -3.37 0.47
C ARG A 334 -10.48 -2.33 1.51
N PRO A 335 -11.33 -1.37 1.88
CA PRO A 335 -10.97 -0.40 2.90
C PRO A 335 -10.61 -1.13 4.20
N THR A 336 -9.67 -0.58 4.96
CA THR A 336 -9.14 -1.19 6.20
C THR A 336 -10.25 -1.61 7.15
N VAL A 337 -11.27 -0.76 7.27
CA VAL A 337 -12.52 -1.01 8.00
C VAL A 337 -13.67 -0.79 7.04
N ASP A 338 -14.56 -1.78 6.92
CA ASP A 338 -15.82 -1.68 6.16
C ASP A 338 -17.01 -2.09 7.03
N PHE A 339 -18.20 -1.56 6.74
CA PHE A 339 -19.44 -2.01 7.38
C PHE A 339 -20.60 -2.06 6.39
N GLN A 340 -21.23 -3.24 6.30
CA GLN A 340 -22.39 -3.48 5.43
C GLN A 340 -23.46 -4.30 6.16
N TRP A 341 -24.72 -4.11 5.77
CA TRP A 341 -25.84 -4.95 6.20
C TRP A 341 -25.97 -6.16 5.28
N LEU A 342 -25.90 -7.36 5.83
CA LEU A 342 -26.25 -8.61 5.11
C LEU A 342 -27.78 -8.74 4.98
N ASN A 343 -28.52 -8.25 5.97
CA ASN A 343 -29.98 -8.12 5.98
C ASN A 343 -30.39 -7.14 7.11
N GLU A 344 -31.69 -6.92 7.31
CA GLU A 344 -32.25 -6.00 8.32
C GLU A 344 -31.83 -6.25 9.78
N GLN A 345 -31.18 -7.38 10.09
CA GLN A 345 -30.80 -7.75 11.46
C GLN A 345 -29.32 -8.14 11.63
N VAL A 346 -28.60 -8.43 10.53
CA VAL A 346 -27.21 -8.89 10.55
C VAL A 346 -26.29 -7.87 9.87
N GLY A 347 -25.40 -7.28 10.67
CA GLY A 347 -24.33 -6.42 10.18
C GLY A 347 -23.03 -7.20 10.01
N VAL A 348 -22.21 -6.79 9.05
CA VAL A 348 -20.86 -7.31 8.80
C VAL A 348 -19.88 -6.16 8.98
N LEU A 349 -18.94 -6.29 9.92
CA LEU A 349 -17.81 -5.41 10.12
C LEU A 349 -16.55 -6.11 9.59
N SER A 350 -15.97 -5.60 8.51
CA SER A 350 -14.74 -6.16 7.94
C SER A 350 -13.53 -5.40 8.48
N ILE A 351 -12.51 -6.11 8.95
CA ILE A 351 -11.23 -5.52 9.37
C ILE A 351 -10.11 -6.26 8.64
N THR A 352 -9.52 -5.62 7.63
CA THR A 352 -8.55 -6.26 6.73
C THR A 352 -7.10 -6.14 7.21
N GLN A 353 -6.78 -5.16 8.06
CA GLN A 353 -5.46 -4.97 8.67
C GLN A 353 -5.55 -4.11 9.94
N PHE A 354 -4.50 -4.14 10.77
CA PHE A 354 -4.31 -3.31 11.97
C PHE A 354 -3.11 -2.36 11.84
N SER A 355 -2.70 -2.02 10.62
CA SER A 355 -1.62 -1.06 10.32
C SER A 355 -1.94 -0.26 9.06
N PRO A 356 -1.42 0.98 8.93
CA PRO A 356 -1.54 1.76 7.70
C PRO A 356 -0.86 1.06 6.51
N SER A 357 -1.33 1.38 5.31
CA SER A 357 -0.87 0.84 4.03
C SER A 357 -0.15 1.92 3.22
N GLY A 358 1.08 1.62 2.77
CA GLY A 358 1.86 2.53 1.93
C GLY A 358 2.27 3.83 2.66
N ASP A 359 2.04 4.98 2.01
CA ASP A 359 2.46 6.31 2.48
C ASP A 359 1.42 7.02 3.37
N GLU A 360 0.42 6.30 3.90
CA GLU A 360 -0.60 6.86 4.78
C GLU A 360 0.00 7.45 6.08
N ASP A 361 -0.48 8.64 6.51
CA ASP A 361 -0.11 9.20 7.81
C ASP A 361 -0.68 8.32 8.92
N GLY A 362 0.18 7.50 9.53
CA GLY A 362 -0.21 6.49 10.51
C GLY A 362 -1.01 7.04 11.70
N ASN A 363 -0.85 8.31 12.08
CA ASN A 363 -1.67 8.89 13.14
C ASN A 363 -3.10 9.17 12.66
N ALA A 364 -3.24 9.81 11.51
CA ALA A 364 -4.54 10.11 10.91
C ALA A 364 -5.28 8.81 10.53
N TRP A 365 -4.57 7.83 9.98
CA TRP A 365 -5.10 6.50 9.69
C TRP A 365 -5.60 5.79 10.97
N THR A 366 -4.84 5.86 12.06
CA THR A 366 -5.24 5.25 13.33
C THR A 366 -6.51 5.89 13.87
N GLU A 367 -6.59 7.23 13.87
CA GLU A 367 -7.81 7.97 14.25
C GLU A 367 -9.02 7.57 13.38
N TRP A 368 -8.83 7.41 12.06
CA TRP A 368 -9.88 7.00 11.13
C TRP A 368 -10.34 5.56 11.36
N PHE A 369 -9.41 4.63 11.67
CA PHE A 369 -9.72 3.26 12.03
C PHE A 369 -10.68 3.21 13.23
N GLY A 370 -10.35 3.91 14.32
CA GLY A 370 -11.19 3.99 15.52
C GLY A 370 -12.54 4.66 15.25
N ALA A 371 -12.54 5.76 14.49
CA ALA A 371 -13.76 6.49 14.13
C ALA A 371 -14.71 5.69 13.24
N ASN A 372 -14.19 4.92 12.27
CA ASN A 372 -15.00 4.11 11.36
C ASN A 372 -15.69 2.96 12.08
N ILE A 373 -14.97 2.21 12.93
CA ILE A 373 -15.56 1.16 13.78
C ILE A 373 -16.58 1.76 14.74
N THR A 374 -16.26 2.91 15.36
CA THR A 374 -17.18 3.60 16.29
C THR A 374 -18.49 3.99 15.58
N THR A 375 -18.40 4.57 14.39
CA THR A 375 -19.55 5.02 13.58
C THR A 375 -20.38 3.83 13.07
N ALA A 376 -19.73 2.78 12.58
CA ALA A 376 -20.38 1.56 12.12
C ALA A 376 -21.22 0.90 13.23
N LEU A 377 -20.64 0.72 14.42
CA LEU A 377 -21.33 0.05 15.53
C LEU A 377 -22.36 0.96 16.24
N ALA A 378 -22.20 2.28 16.17
CA ALA A 378 -23.24 3.23 16.54
C ALA A 378 -24.47 3.09 15.64
N ASN A 379 -24.28 3.08 14.31
CA ASN A 379 -25.37 2.89 13.34
C ASN A 379 -26.05 1.53 13.50
N PHE A 380 -25.27 0.44 13.64
CA PHE A 380 -25.79 -0.89 13.94
C PHE A 380 -26.70 -0.91 15.18
N THR A 381 -26.30 -0.21 16.24
CA THR A 381 -27.08 -0.12 17.49
C THR A 381 -28.37 0.70 17.30
N VAL A 382 -28.29 1.84 16.60
CA VAL A 382 -29.43 2.75 16.36
C VAL A 382 -30.48 2.13 15.43
N GLU A 383 -30.04 1.43 14.39
CA GLU A 383 -30.93 0.73 13.45
C GLU A 383 -31.48 -0.59 14.03
N GLY A 384 -30.99 -1.00 15.21
CA GLY A 384 -31.56 -2.10 15.99
C GLY A 384 -31.04 -3.48 15.56
N GLY A 385 -29.81 -3.57 15.07
CA GLY A 385 -29.12 -4.80 14.72
C GLY A 385 -29.17 -5.87 15.83
N LYS A 386 -29.02 -7.14 15.43
CA LYS A 386 -29.18 -8.30 16.31
C LYS A 386 -27.98 -9.23 16.31
N LYS A 387 -27.33 -9.42 15.16
CA LYS A 387 -26.08 -10.19 15.06
C LYS A 387 -25.00 -9.41 14.32
N LEU A 388 -23.76 -9.59 14.73
CA LEU A 388 -22.59 -8.96 14.14
C LEU A 388 -21.62 -10.05 13.64
N ILE A 389 -21.33 -10.04 12.35
CA ILE A 389 -20.24 -10.79 11.76
C ILE A 389 -19.00 -9.89 11.75
N ILE A 390 -17.86 -10.41 12.21
CA ILE A 390 -16.56 -9.74 12.13
C ILE A 390 -15.71 -10.51 11.11
N ASP A 391 -15.52 -9.92 9.94
CA ASP A 391 -14.73 -10.52 8.85
C ASP A 391 -13.24 -10.17 9.01
N LEU A 392 -12.42 -11.22 9.16
CA LEU A 392 -10.97 -11.20 9.34
C LEU A 392 -10.25 -12.04 8.27
N ARG A 393 -10.91 -12.33 7.14
CA ARG A 393 -10.32 -13.05 6.00
C ARG A 393 -9.16 -12.23 5.44
N GLY A 394 -8.03 -12.89 5.17
CA GLY A 394 -6.81 -12.27 4.62
C GLY A 394 -6.01 -11.36 5.57
N ASN A 395 -6.45 -11.12 6.81
CA ASN A 395 -5.85 -10.09 7.67
C ASN A 395 -4.46 -10.49 8.21
N GLY A 396 -3.42 -9.77 7.77
CA GLY A 396 -2.01 -10.06 8.12
C GLY A 396 -1.58 -9.62 9.52
N GLY A 397 -2.35 -8.77 10.20
CA GLY A 397 -1.97 -8.15 11.48
C GLY A 397 -1.68 -6.66 11.35
N GLY A 398 -0.71 -6.15 12.13
CA GLY A 398 -0.45 -4.72 12.33
C GLY A 398 -0.07 -4.42 13.78
N ASP A 399 -0.51 -3.30 14.36
CA ASP A 399 -0.20 -2.90 15.74
C ASP A 399 -1.01 -3.68 16.80
N ILE A 400 -0.31 -4.36 17.71
CA ILE A 400 -0.90 -5.22 18.74
C ILE A 400 -1.80 -4.44 19.71
N CYS A 401 -1.40 -3.23 20.09
CA CYS A 401 -2.16 -2.38 20.99
C CYS A 401 -3.43 -1.82 20.34
N LEU A 402 -3.42 -1.56 19.03
CA LEU A 402 -4.64 -1.25 18.27
C LEU A 402 -5.63 -2.44 18.28
N GLY A 403 -5.11 -3.66 18.15
CA GLY A 403 -5.89 -4.89 18.35
C GLY A 403 -6.57 -4.92 19.73
N TYR A 404 -5.82 -4.72 20.81
CA TYR A 404 -6.38 -4.68 22.17
C TYR A 404 -7.39 -3.55 22.39
N ALA A 405 -7.15 -2.35 21.86
CA ALA A 405 -8.09 -1.23 21.92
C ALA A 405 -9.43 -1.60 21.25
N THR A 406 -9.38 -2.30 20.12
CA THR A 406 -10.56 -2.78 19.39
C THR A 406 -11.36 -3.81 20.21
N ILE A 407 -10.70 -4.74 20.91
CA ILE A 407 -11.39 -5.71 21.81
C ILE A 407 -12.14 -4.98 22.93
N ARG A 408 -11.53 -3.95 23.54
CA ARG A 408 -12.16 -3.17 24.64
C ARG A 408 -13.44 -2.50 24.18
N TYR A 409 -13.47 -1.98 22.96
CA TYR A 409 -14.66 -1.35 22.38
C TYR A 409 -15.75 -2.36 21.99
N LEU A 410 -15.37 -3.50 21.40
CA LEU A 410 -16.30 -4.57 21.00
C LEU A 410 -16.92 -5.31 22.18
N PHE A 411 -16.19 -5.48 23.28
CA PHE A 411 -16.61 -6.27 24.45
C PHE A 411 -16.53 -5.44 25.74
N PRO A 412 -17.46 -4.50 26.00
CA PRO A 412 -17.37 -3.55 27.12
C PRO A 412 -17.26 -4.17 28.52
N SER A 413 -17.69 -5.43 28.69
CA SER A 413 -17.53 -6.18 29.93
C SER A 413 -16.07 -6.45 30.32
N TRP A 414 -15.13 -6.36 29.37
CA TRP A 414 -13.69 -6.53 29.60
C TRP A 414 -12.97 -5.27 30.06
N ASP A 415 -13.59 -4.09 29.92
CA ASP A 415 -13.07 -2.85 30.47
C ASP A 415 -14.19 -1.90 30.96
N PRO A 416 -14.95 -2.30 31.99
CA PRO A 416 -16.11 -1.55 32.49
C PRO A 416 -15.71 -0.22 33.17
N ASN A 417 -14.43 -0.01 33.44
CA ASN A 417 -13.89 1.19 34.06
C ASN A 417 -13.35 2.20 33.04
N GLY A 418 -13.36 1.85 31.75
CA GLY A 418 -12.84 2.68 30.67
C GLY A 418 -11.31 2.69 30.59
N PRO A 419 -10.78 3.07 29.42
CA PRO A 419 -9.45 2.70 29.00
C PRO A 419 -8.34 3.36 29.83
N ARG A 420 -7.46 2.50 30.37
CA ARG A 420 -6.30 2.82 31.19
C ARG A 420 -5.20 1.75 31.03
N GLU A 421 -3.96 2.17 31.26
CA GLU A 421 -2.81 1.27 31.36
C GLU A 421 -2.94 0.23 32.49
N GLY A 422 -2.48 -1.00 32.26
CA GLY A 422 -2.59 -2.11 33.20
C GLY A 422 -4.02 -2.65 33.44
N VAL A 423 -5.02 -2.21 32.66
CA VAL A 423 -6.41 -2.70 32.72
C VAL A 423 -6.88 -3.06 31.30
N GLY A 424 -7.62 -4.16 31.16
CA GLY A 424 -8.10 -4.65 29.87
C GLY A 424 -7.25 -5.80 29.28
N PRO A 425 -7.50 -6.18 28.02
CA PRO A 425 -6.96 -7.39 27.39
C PRO A 425 -5.42 -7.50 27.39
N HIS A 426 -4.71 -6.39 27.20
CA HIS A 426 -3.25 -6.38 27.08
C HIS A 426 -2.53 -6.75 28.40
N ASN A 427 -3.19 -6.51 29.54
CA ASN A 427 -2.66 -6.87 30.86
C ASN A 427 -2.64 -8.39 31.11
N GLU A 428 -3.45 -9.19 30.42
CA GLU A 428 -3.38 -10.66 30.50
C GLU A 428 -2.25 -11.25 29.65
N ALA A 429 -1.66 -10.46 28.77
CA ALA A 429 -0.59 -10.92 27.90
C ALA A 429 0.70 -11.22 28.69
N VAL A 430 1.36 -12.30 28.27
CA VAL A 430 2.65 -12.73 28.79
C VAL A 430 3.53 -13.04 27.59
N TYR A 431 4.56 -12.23 27.43
CA TYR A 431 5.50 -12.29 26.34
C TYR A 431 6.91 -12.64 26.86
N HIS A 432 7.66 -13.33 26.01
CA HIS A 432 9.03 -13.76 26.25
C HIS A 432 9.89 -13.42 25.03
N LEU A 433 11.00 -12.72 25.23
CA LEU A 433 12.02 -12.48 24.20
C LEU A 433 13.26 -13.31 24.53
N LYS A 434 14.02 -13.73 23.51
CA LYS A 434 15.30 -14.41 23.71
C LYS A 434 16.29 -13.51 24.43
N ARG A 435 16.91 -14.02 25.49
CA ARG A 435 18.00 -13.30 26.16
C ARG A 435 19.33 -13.68 25.52
N THR A 436 19.86 -12.77 24.70
CA THR A 436 21.11 -12.97 23.96
C THR A 436 22.08 -11.83 24.26
N PRO A 437 23.41 -12.02 24.10
CA PRO A 437 24.38 -10.94 24.32
C PRO A 437 24.11 -9.68 23.46
N LEU A 438 23.52 -9.86 22.26
CA LEU A 438 23.10 -8.76 21.39
C LEU A 438 21.90 -8.01 21.98
N PHE A 439 20.86 -8.71 22.44
CA PHE A 439 19.67 -8.09 23.01
C PHE A 439 19.93 -7.49 24.40
N GLU A 440 20.80 -8.10 25.21
CA GLU A 440 21.28 -7.53 26.47
C GLU A 440 22.07 -6.22 26.23
N LEU A 441 22.90 -6.16 25.18
CA LEU A 441 23.60 -4.93 24.77
C LEU A 441 22.62 -3.83 24.32
N LEU A 442 21.67 -4.17 23.43
CA LEU A 442 20.68 -3.22 22.93
C LEU A 442 19.80 -2.67 24.06
N ALA A 443 19.38 -3.50 25.03
CA ALA A 443 18.61 -3.05 26.19
C ALA A 443 19.42 -2.14 27.13
N GLN A 444 20.74 -2.37 27.26
CA GLN A 444 21.64 -1.49 28.03
C GLN A 444 21.78 -0.11 27.38
N GLU A 445 22.00 -0.04 26.06
CA GLU A 445 22.07 1.25 25.35
C GLU A 445 20.68 1.91 25.18
N GLY A 446 19.59 1.15 25.10
CA GLY A 446 18.23 1.68 25.18
C GLY A 446 17.96 2.43 26.50
N LEU A 447 18.51 1.95 27.61
CA LEU A 447 18.53 2.67 28.89
C LEU A 447 19.48 3.89 28.89
N HIS A 448 20.61 3.83 28.18
CA HIS A 448 21.47 5.00 28.03
C HIS A 448 20.77 6.10 27.21
N LEU A 449 20.09 5.72 26.13
CA LEU A 449 19.34 6.60 25.24
C LEU A 449 18.16 7.25 25.97
N SER A 450 17.39 6.51 26.78
CA SER A 450 16.27 7.08 27.55
C SER A 450 16.71 8.11 28.59
N ARG A 451 17.93 7.98 29.13
CA ARG A 451 18.50 8.94 30.10
C ARG A 451 19.12 10.17 29.43
N THR A 452 19.76 10.00 28.27
CA THR A 452 20.49 11.09 27.58
C THR A 452 19.63 11.86 26.57
N SER A 453 18.72 11.15 25.90
CA SER A 453 17.84 11.68 24.87
C SER A 453 16.45 11.03 24.95
N PRO A 454 15.63 11.32 25.99
CA PRO A 454 14.33 10.66 26.20
C PRO A 454 13.41 10.70 24.98
N ASN A 455 13.41 11.80 24.24
CA ASN A 455 12.57 12.03 23.07
C ASN A 455 13.09 11.32 21.79
N LYS A 456 14.20 10.58 21.89
CA LYS A 456 14.70 9.63 20.88
C LYS A 456 14.46 8.17 21.30
N ALA A 457 13.94 7.95 22.52
CA ALA A 457 13.87 6.63 23.14
C ALA A 457 12.54 5.94 22.83
N HIS A 458 12.32 5.70 21.54
CA HIS A 458 11.09 5.12 20.96
C HIS A 458 11.29 3.72 20.36
N SER A 459 12.45 3.11 20.57
CA SER A 459 12.76 1.74 20.12
C SER A 459 12.32 0.70 21.18
N GLU A 460 12.03 -0.52 20.72
CA GLU A 460 11.68 -1.71 21.52
C GLU A 460 12.71 -2.02 22.62
N TRP A 461 13.96 -1.60 22.46
CA TRP A 461 15.03 -1.83 23.45
C TRP A 461 14.95 -0.91 24.68
N VAL A 462 14.03 0.06 24.68
CA VAL A 462 13.90 1.03 25.77
C VAL A 462 13.01 0.47 26.89
N PRO A 463 13.44 0.48 28.17
CA PRO A 463 12.68 -0.12 29.28
C PRO A 463 11.22 0.34 29.44
N ASN A 464 10.89 1.57 29.05
CA ASN A 464 9.54 2.10 29.24
C ASN A 464 8.49 1.56 28.25
N GLN A 465 8.91 0.81 27.21
CA GLN A 465 7.96 0.09 26.35
C GLN A 465 7.34 -1.13 27.06
N TRP A 466 8.05 -1.67 28.06
CA TRP A 466 7.72 -2.93 28.71
C TRP A 466 7.16 -2.74 30.12
N PHE A 467 6.26 -3.64 30.48
CA PHE A 467 5.71 -3.81 31.82
C PHE A 467 5.94 -5.24 32.30
N SER A 468 6.24 -5.42 33.60
CA SER A 468 6.37 -6.73 34.23
C SER A 468 5.00 -7.40 34.34
N SER A 469 4.83 -8.58 33.75
CA SER A 469 3.56 -9.33 33.81
C SER A 469 3.22 -9.83 35.21
N GLU A 470 4.18 -9.92 36.13
CA GLU A 470 3.94 -10.25 37.55
C GLU A 470 3.56 -8.99 38.35
N SER A 471 4.41 -7.97 38.36
CA SER A 471 4.21 -6.80 39.24
C SER A 471 3.27 -5.74 38.67
N LYS A 472 2.92 -5.83 37.38
CA LYS A 472 2.11 -4.87 36.60
C LYS A 472 2.66 -3.44 36.63
N ARG A 473 3.98 -3.32 36.67
CA ARG A 473 4.71 -2.04 36.67
C ARG A 473 5.59 -1.93 35.43
N GLN A 474 5.65 -0.71 34.90
CA GLN A 474 6.56 -0.33 33.82
C GLN A 474 8.02 -0.45 34.28
N PHE A 475 8.91 -0.92 33.42
CA PHE A 475 10.34 -0.92 33.73
C PHE A 475 10.95 0.47 33.57
N THR A 476 11.97 0.74 34.40
CA THR A 476 12.71 2.02 34.41
C THR A 476 14.22 1.83 34.23
N ASP A 477 14.66 0.58 34.14
CA ASP A 477 16.02 0.14 33.84
C ASP A 477 15.98 -1.15 33.00
N ALA A 478 17.14 -1.66 32.59
CA ALA A 478 17.26 -2.80 31.69
C ALA A 478 16.99 -4.18 32.35
N SER A 479 16.51 -4.24 33.60
CA SER A 479 16.23 -5.51 34.29
C SER A 479 15.29 -6.44 33.50
N TRP A 480 14.32 -5.89 32.76
CA TRP A 480 13.42 -6.65 31.89
C TRP A 480 14.12 -7.64 30.94
N MET A 481 15.33 -7.27 30.46
CA MET A 481 16.17 -8.11 29.61
C MET A 481 17.34 -8.76 30.37
N LEU A 482 17.90 -8.09 31.37
CA LEU A 482 19.12 -8.55 32.07
C LEU A 482 18.85 -9.52 33.23
N THR A 483 17.60 -9.69 33.67
CA THR A 483 17.24 -10.66 34.70
C THR A 483 17.43 -12.09 34.17
N ASN A 484 18.20 -12.91 34.90
CA ASN A 484 18.35 -14.33 34.58
C ASN A 484 17.00 -15.06 34.69
N ASN A 485 16.39 -15.40 33.56
CA ASN A 485 15.22 -16.27 33.47
C ASN A 485 15.42 -17.34 32.39
N THR A 486 14.85 -18.53 32.61
CA THR A 486 14.96 -19.67 31.70
C THR A 486 13.59 -20.35 31.58
N HIS A 487 12.99 -20.28 30.40
CA HIS A 487 11.72 -20.94 30.10
C HIS A 487 11.95 -22.44 29.81
N PRO A 488 11.06 -23.36 30.23
CA PRO A 488 11.24 -24.80 30.04
C PRO A 488 11.48 -25.28 28.60
N THR A 489 11.06 -24.47 27.61
CA THR A 489 11.10 -24.82 26.18
C THR A 489 11.72 -23.76 25.27
N LEU A 490 11.74 -22.49 25.69
CA LEU A 490 12.30 -21.36 24.92
C LEU A 490 13.74 -21.04 25.37
N GLY A 491 14.30 -21.81 26.31
CA GLY A 491 15.63 -21.58 26.85
C GLY A 491 15.72 -20.27 27.62
N ASP A 492 16.88 -19.61 27.55
CA ASP A 492 17.09 -18.32 28.22
C ASP A 492 16.29 -17.20 27.56
N VAL A 493 15.49 -16.52 28.36
CA VAL A 493 14.54 -15.48 27.95
C VAL A 493 14.52 -14.32 28.94
N THR A 494 13.84 -13.24 28.58
CA THR A 494 13.44 -12.16 29.50
C THR A 494 12.63 -12.69 30.69
N GLU A 495 12.44 -11.88 31.72
CA GLU A 495 11.28 -12.09 32.61
C GLU A 495 9.96 -11.96 31.80
N SER A 496 8.84 -12.37 32.40
CA SER A 496 7.54 -12.25 31.75
C SER A 496 7.15 -10.77 31.60
N VAL A 497 7.00 -10.31 30.35
CA VAL A 497 6.71 -8.90 30.04
C VAL A 497 5.43 -8.73 29.22
N TYR A 498 4.91 -7.49 29.15
CA TYR A 498 3.91 -7.07 28.18
C TYR A 498 4.09 -5.62 27.73
N TYR A 499 3.49 -5.30 26.57
CA TYR A 499 3.51 -3.98 25.94
C TYR A 499 2.65 -2.95 26.69
N GLY A 500 3.17 -1.75 26.89
CA GLY A 500 2.35 -0.59 27.27
C GLY A 500 1.50 -0.11 26.09
N CYS A 501 0.19 0.02 26.28
CA CYS A 501 -0.76 0.35 25.21
C CYS A 501 -1.52 1.67 25.43
N SER A 502 -1.19 2.44 26.48
CA SER A 502 -1.86 3.70 26.84
C SER A 502 -2.01 4.77 25.75
N SER A 503 -1.17 4.76 24.71
CA SER A 503 -1.33 5.66 23.54
C SER A 503 -2.63 5.44 22.76
N TYR A 504 -3.23 4.25 22.88
CA TYR A 504 -4.47 3.87 22.22
C TYR A 504 -5.71 4.04 23.11
N ASP A 505 -5.55 4.45 24.38
CA ASP A 505 -6.66 4.58 25.33
C ASP A 505 -7.71 5.61 24.88
N THR A 506 -7.32 6.65 24.13
CA THR A 506 -8.25 7.71 23.66
C THR A 506 -8.84 7.46 22.27
N LEU A 507 -8.49 6.35 21.61
CA LEU A 507 -8.85 6.13 20.21
C LEU A 507 -10.34 5.82 20.01
N PHE A 508 -10.91 5.05 20.94
CA PHE A 508 -12.33 4.72 20.94
C PHE A 508 -13.06 5.54 22.00
N GLN A 509 -14.37 5.72 21.82
CA GLN A 509 -15.22 6.19 22.90
C GLN A 509 -15.21 5.19 24.06
N ALA A 510 -15.57 5.66 25.27
CA ALA A 510 -15.64 4.79 26.45
C ALA A 510 -16.52 3.54 26.16
N PRO A 511 -16.04 2.33 26.50
CA PRO A 511 -16.76 1.09 26.20
C PRO A 511 -18.21 1.11 26.67
N GLY A 512 -19.13 0.64 25.83
CA GLY A 512 -20.57 0.64 26.13
C GLY A 512 -21.32 1.92 25.75
N THR A 513 -20.65 3.00 25.33
CA THR A 513 -21.30 4.30 25.04
C THR A 513 -22.17 4.28 23.78
N SER A 514 -21.59 3.94 22.63
CA SER A 514 -22.30 3.88 21.33
C SER A 514 -22.62 2.46 20.87
N PHE A 515 -21.93 1.46 21.43
CA PHE A 515 -22.19 0.04 21.22
C PHE A 515 -22.20 -0.64 22.60
N PRO A 516 -23.33 -1.19 23.07
CA PRO A 516 -23.43 -1.80 24.40
C PRO A 516 -22.75 -3.18 24.50
N GLY A 517 -22.22 -3.70 23.39
CA GLY A 517 -21.85 -5.10 23.24
C GLY A 517 -23.03 -5.98 22.81
N LEU A 518 -22.73 -7.18 22.35
CA LEU A 518 -23.69 -8.26 22.06
C LEU A 518 -23.33 -9.50 22.89
N PRO A 519 -24.30 -10.40 23.16
CA PRO A 519 -23.97 -11.71 23.72
C PRO A 519 -23.16 -12.55 22.70
N LYS A 520 -22.36 -13.50 23.19
CA LYS A 520 -21.42 -14.25 22.34
C LYS A 520 -22.08 -15.08 21.24
N GLU A 521 -23.34 -15.46 21.44
CA GLU A 521 -24.18 -16.19 20.47
C GLU A 521 -24.65 -15.30 19.30
N ASP A 522 -24.50 -13.99 19.43
CA ASP A 522 -24.83 -12.98 18.42
C ASP A 522 -23.59 -12.34 17.77
N VAL A 523 -22.37 -12.76 18.15
CA VAL A 523 -21.11 -12.31 17.53
C VAL A 523 -20.41 -13.50 16.86
N LEU A 524 -20.09 -13.35 15.58
CA LEU A 524 -19.47 -14.40 14.75
C LEU A 524 -18.20 -13.87 14.08
N LEU A 525 -17.04 -14.41 14.44
CA LEU A 525 -15.77 -14.14 13.76
C LEU A 525 -15.63 -15.07 12.56
N VAL A 526 -15.21 -14.53 11.42
CA VAL A 526 -15.05 -15.26 10.15
C VAL A 526 -13.62 -15.10 9.62
N SER A 527 -12.98 -16.20 9.25
CA SER A 527 -11.69 -16.23 8.55
C SER A 527 -11.59 -17.51 7.70
N HIS A 528 -10.51 -17.64 6.93
CA HIS A 528 -10.11 -18.88 6.23
C HIS A 528 -8.84 -19.49 6.83
N GLY A 529 -8.62 -19.26 8.14
CA GLY A 529 -7.47 -19.71 8.94
C GLY A 529 -6.26 -18.77 8.92
N TYR A 530 -6.13 -17.94 7.89
CA TYR A 530 -5.09 -16.91 7.81
C TYR A 530 -5.64 -15.59 8.35
N CYS A 531 -5.29 -15.37 9.61
CA CYS A 531 -5.47 -14.16 10.40
C CYS A 531 -4.18 -14.09 11.23
N GLY A 532 -3.24 -13.21 10.89
CA GLY A 532 -1.84 -13.23 11.34
C GLY A 532 -1.48 -12.19 12.39
N SER A 533 -0.36 -12.37 13.09
CA SER A 533 0.25 -11.39 14.02
C SER A 533 -0.80 -10.75 14.96
N THR A 534 -1.06 -9.45 14.86
CA THR A 534 -2.11 -8.76 15.64
C THR A 534 -3.52 -9.31 15.43
N CYS A 535 -3.90 -9.73 14.21
CA CYS A 535 -5.17 -10.41 13.99
C CYS A 535 -5.23 -11.73 14.78
N SER A 536 -4.13 -12.49 14.79
CA SER A 536 -4.02 -13.69 15.62
C SER A 536 -4.15 -13.37 17.11
N VAL A 537 -3.52 -12.31 17.62
CA VAL A 537 -3.66 -11.87 19.02
C VAL A 537 -5.12 -11.48 19.33
N PHE A 538 -5.73 -10.67 18.47
CA PHE A 538 -7.12 -10.22 18.56
C PHE A 538 -8.12 -11.38 18.63
N SER A 539 -8.08 -12.27 17.63
CA SER A 539 -9.02 -13.38 17.50
C SER A 539 -8.79 -14.49 18.51
N SER A 540 -7.53 -14.83 18.83
CA SER A 540 -7.22 -15.86 19.83
C SER A 540 -7.64 -15.44 21.24
N PHE A 541 -7.53 -14.15 21.58
CA PHE A 541 -8.06 -13.62 22.84
C PHE A 541 -9.58 -13.82 22.89
N ILE A 542 -10.31 -13.35 21.86
CA ILE A 542 -11.77 -13.49 21.75
C ILE A 542 -12.21 -14.96 21.86
N GLN A 543 -11.53 -15.87 21.16
CA GLN A 543 -11.84 -17.29 21.11
C GLN A 543 -11.54 -18.00 22.44
N MET A 544 -10.34 -17.83 23.01
CA MET A 544 -9.97 -18.46 24.29
C MET A 544 -10.72 -17.84 25.48
N HIS A 545 -11.24 -16.62 25.34
CA HIS A 545 -12.10 -15.96 26.33
C HIS A 545 -13.60 -16.27 26.15
N ASP A 546 -14.00 -17.03 25.11
CA ASP A 546 -15.39 -17.43 24.84
C ASP A 546 -16.33 -16.22 24.64
N LEU A 547 -15.85 -15.21 23.91
CA LEU A 547 -16.55 -13.92 23.70
C LEU A 547 -17.37 -13.87 22.41
N ALA A 548 -17.08 -14.74 21.46
CA ALA A 548 -17.76 -14.87 20.18
C ALA A 548 -17.57 -16.29 19.62
N GLN A 549 -18.45 -16.69 18.70
CA GLN A 549 -18.25 -17.91 17.92
C GLN A 549 -17.27 -17.66 16.78
N THR A 550 -16.53 -18.70 16.35
CA THR A 550 -15.50 -18.60 15.28
C THR A 550 -15.79 -19.56 14.13
N VAL A 551 -15.68 -19.08 12.90
CA VAL A 551 -15.83 -19.85 11.66
C VAL A 551 -14.53 -19.78 10.86
N ALA A 552 -13.91 -20.95 10.62
CA ALA A 552 -12.72 -21.07 9.78
C ALA A 552 -13.07 -21.82 8.48
N PHE A 553 -13.14 -21.11 7.36
CA PHE A 553 -13.48 -21.70 6.08
C PHE A 553 -12.34 -22.51 5.45
N GLY A 554 -12.72 -23.59 4.77
CA GLY A 554 -11.84 -24.40 3.91
C GLY A 554 -11.19 -25.58 4.62
N GLY A 555 -9.93 -25.86 4.27
CA GLY A 555 -9.15 -26.94 4.86
C GLY A 555 -9.57 -28.32 4.35
N PHE A 556 -9.78 -29.26 5.27
CA PHE A 556 -10.17 -30.63 4.95
C PHE A 556 -11.52 -30.98 5.56
N LEU A 557 -12.38 -31.61 4.77
CA LEU A 557 -13.72 -32.00 5.21
C LEU A 557 -13.67 -32.83 6.50
N ASN A 558 -14.54 -32.49 7.46
CA ASN A 558 -14.64 -33.14 8.78
C ASN A 558 -13.33 -33.14 9.61
N THR A 559 -12.37 -32.29 9.28
CA THR A 559 -11.11 -32.13 10.03
C THR A 559 -11.08 -30.76 10.70
N PRO A 560 -10.76 -30.65 11.99
CA PRO A 560 -10.65 -29.35 12.66
C PRO A 560 -9.62 -28.44 11.98
N GLN A 561 -9.97 -27.17 11.79
CA GLN A 561 -9.10 -26.11 11.28
C GLN A 561 -8.93 -25.02 12.34
N GLN A 562 -7.74 -24.42 12.39
CA GLN A 562 -7.48 -23.26 13.25
C GLN A 562 -8.07 -21.97 12.65
N PHE A 563 -8.56 -21.05 13.51
CA PHE A 563 -9.08 -19.77 13.05
C PHE A 563 -7.97 -18.76 12.68
N PHE A 564 -6.87 -18.78 13.44
CA PHE A 564 -5.76 -17.84 13.37
C PHE A 564 -4.42 -18.56 13.16
N SER A 565 -3.42 -17.91 12.57
CA SER A 565 -2.22 -18.63 12.09
C SER A 565 -0.94 -18.48 12.93
N PHE A 566 -0.56 -17.27 13.34
CA PHE A 566 0.74 -16.98 13.96
C PHE A 566 0.63 -15.81 14.97
N PRO A 567 0.28 -16.09 16.24
CA PRO A 567 0.06 -15.07 17.26
C PRO A 567 1.34 -14.52 17.90
N GLY A 568 1.38 -13.21 18.10
CA GLY A 568 2.27 -12.57 19.09
C GLY A 568 3.75 -12.53 18.75
N GLY A 569 4.15 -12.95 17.54
CA GLY A 569 5.48 -12.67 17.00
C GLY A 569 5.55 -11.23 16.50
N GLN A 570 6.18 -10.35 17.27
CA GLN A 570 6.65 -9.07 16.73
C GLN A 570 7.71 -9.39 15.67
N VAL A 571 7.44 -8.98 14.42
CA VAL A 571 8.39 -9.19 13.32
C VAL A 571 9.52 -8.22 13.50
N TYR A 572 10.71 -8.77 13.77
CA TYR A 572 11.94 -8.00 13.71
C TYR A 572 12.81 -8.52 12.59
N ASN A 573 13.65 -7.66 12.02
CA ASN A 573 14.48 -8.03 10.88
C ASN A 573 15.92 -7.55 11.06
N SER A 574 16.85 -8.21 10.37
CA SER A 574 18.29 -7.96 10.48
C SER A 574 18.70 -6.51 10.20
N VAL A 575 17.95 -5.81 9.35
CA VAL A 575 18.20 -4.40 9.03
C VAL A 575 17.71 -3.50 10.17
N ALA A 576 16.55 -3.80 10.76
CA ALA A 576 16.04 -3.10 11.94
C ALA A 576 16.98 -3.24 13.15
N VAL A 577 17.51 -4.45 13.42
CA VAL A 577 18.56 -4.69 14.43
C VAL A 577 19.74 -3.73 14.21
N TYR A 578 20.25 -3.66 12.98
CA TYR A 578 21.39 -2.80 12.64
C TYR A 578 21.05 -1.31 12.73
N VAL A 579 19.85 -0.89 12.31
CA VAL A 579 19.40 0.51 12.38
C VAL A 579 19.25 0.98 13.83
N ASP A 580 18.66 0.17 14.71
CA ASP A 580 18.58 0.49 16.14
C ASP A 580 19.97 0.55 16.78
N ALA A 581 20.85 -0.43 16.48
CA ALA A 581 22.25 -0.40 16.91
C ALA A 581 22.99 0.86 16.43
N TYR A 582 22.85 1.24 15.15
CA TYR A 582 23.44 2.45 14.58
C TYR A 582 22.89 3.73 15.24
N ASN A 583 21.59 3.80 15.52
CA ASN A 583 20.97 4.91 16.25
C ASN A 583 21.49 5.04 17.69
N MET A 584 21.98 3.94 18.27
CA MET A 584 22.66 3.88 19.58
C MET A 584 24.19 4.06 19.50
N GLY A 585 24.79 4.13 18.31
CA GLY A 585 26.25 4.23 18.13
C GLY A 585 27.01 2.91 18.34
N LEU A 586 26.33 1.78 18.10
CA LEU A 586 26.85 0.41 18.25
C LEU A 586 27.27 -0.23 16.92
N GLU A 587 27.28 0.50 15.80
CA GLU A 587 27.49 -0.06 14.45
C GLU A 587 28.84 -0.76 14.23
N SER A 588 29.83 -0.49 15.09
CA SER A 588 31.15 -1.13 15.08
C SER A 588 31.31 -2.28 16.07
N ASN A 589 30.24 -2.68 16.77
CA ASN A 589 30.26 -3.75 17.75
C ASN A 589 30.17 -5.13 17.06
N GLN A 590 31.04 -6.07 17.43
CA GLN A 590 31.11 -7.42 16.83
C GLN A 590 29.84 -8.27 17.03
N LEU A 591 28.96 -7.92 17.96
CA LEU A 591 27.67 -8.58 18.14
C LEU A 591 26.60 -8.08 17.15
N VAL A 592 26.79 -6.89 16.57
CA VAL A 592 25.83 -6.27 15.67
C VAL A 592 26.08 -6.79 14.23
N PRO A 593 25.09 -7.43 13.60
CA PRO A 593 25.24 -7.97 12.26
C PRO A 593 25.20 -6.87 11.19
N GLU A 594 26.25 -6.75 10.37
CA GLU A 594 26.28 -5.80 9.25
C GLU A 594 25.29 -6.21 8.13
N PRO A 595 24.61 -5.27 7.44
CA PRO A 595 23.74 -5.59 6.32
C PRO A 595 24.47 -6.30 5.17
N LEU A 596 23.85 -7.35 4.61
CA LEU A 596 24.44 -8.11 3.51
C LEU A 596 24.53 -7.27 2.22
N ALA A 597 25.71 -7.26 1.60
CA ALA A 597 25.98 -6.51 0.37
C ALA A 597 25.11 -6.93 -0.83
N THR A 598 24.52 -8.13 -0.79
CA THR A 598 23.57 -8.64 -1.80
C THR A 598 22.17 -8.04 -1.67
N GLY A 599 21.89 -7.27 -0.60
CA GLY A 599 20.55 -6.81 -0.26
C GLY A 599 19.62 -7.90 0.28
N ALA A 600 20.13 -9.11 0.52
CA ALA A 600 19.39 -10.14 1.25
C ALA A 600 19.17 -9.71 2.70
N ALA A 601 18.01 -10.05 3.25
CA ALA A 601 17.62 -9.72 4.62
C ALA A 601 17.01 -10.94 5.30
N PHE A 602 16.88 -10.87 6.63
CA PHE A 602 16.28 -11.94 7.41
C PHE A 602 15.28 -11.36 8.41
N SER A 603 14.07 -11.91 8.46
CA SER A 603 13.07 -11.61 9.48
C SER A 603 12.94 -12.78 10.46
N PHE A 604 12.53 -12.49 11.70
CA PHE A 604 12.23 -13.50 12.71
C PHE A 604 11.14 -13.04 13.68
N ALA A 605 10.44 -14.00 14.27
CA ALA A 605 9.67 -13.77 15.49
C ALA A 605 10.64 -13.40 16.63
N MET A 606 10.63 -12.13 17.03
CA MET A 606 11.42 -11.62 18.16
C MET A 606 10.81 -12.01 19.51
N VAL A 607 9.50 -12.18 19.53
CA VAL A 607 8.68 -12.37 20.72
C VAL A 607 7.89 -13.69 20.61
N ALA A 608 7.83 -14.43 21.71
CA ALA A 608 6.87 -15.51 21.91
C ALA A 608 5.78 -15.06 22.89
N ILE A 609 4.51 -15.34 22.59
CA ILE A 609 3.39 -15.11 23.52
C ILE A 609 2.94 -16.43 24.17
N SER A 610 2.70 -16.40 25.48
CA SER A 610 2.12 -17.53 26.21
C SER A 610 0.59 -17.61 26.00
N PRO A 611 -0.03 -18.80 26.07
CA PRO A 611 -1.47 -18.95 25.84
C PRO A 611 -2.32 -18.22 26.89
N TRP A 612 -3.43 -17.62 26.43
CA TRP A 612 -4.40 -16.94 27.28
C TRP A 612 -4.92 -17.86 28.39
N LYS A 613 -5.22 -17.28 29.57
CA LYS A 613 -5.62 -17.98 30.81
C LYS A 613 -4.63 -19.03 31.35
N THR A 614 -3.56 -19.37 30.62
CA THR A 614 -2.56 -20.37 31.00
C THR A 614 -1.13 -19.85 30.76
N PRO A 615 -0.75 -18.69 31.35
CA PRO A 615 0.53 -18.03 31.06
C PRO A 615 1.77 -18.84 31.45
N ASN A 616 1.61 -19.84 32.32
CA ASN A 616 2.66 -20.77 32.76
C ASN A 616 2.72 -22.06 31.90
N ALA A 617 2.01 -22.11 30.76
CA ALA A 617 2.06 -23.25 29.86
C ALA A 617 3.48 -23.41 29.27
N THR A 618 3.92 -24.65 29.09
CA THR A 618 5.27 -24.92 28.58
C THR A 618 5.43 -24.64 27.09
N LEU A 619 4.36 -24.57 26.31
CA LEU A 619 4.41 -24.21 24.90
C LEU A 619 3.84 -22.79 24.70
N PRO A 620 4.41 -21.97 23.80
CA PRO A 620 3.83 -20.69 23.41
C PRO A 620 2.51 -20.90 22.65
N LEU A 621 1.68 -19.87 22.53
CA LEU A 621 0.39 -19.93 21.83
C LEU A 621 0.54 -20.31 20.35
N GLU A 622 1.64 -19.92 19.70
CA GLU A 622 1.90 -20.29 18.30
C GLU A 622 2.09 -21.80 18.09
N TYR A 623 2.45 -22.55 19.15
CA TYR A 623 2.56 -24.02 19.12
C TYR A 623 1.33 -24.70 19.76
N HIS A 624 0.26 -23.95 20.06
CA HIS A 624 -1.02 -24.49 20.51
C HIS A 624 -2.04 -24.49 19.38
N PHE A 625 -2.56 -25.67 19.05
CA PHE A 625 -3.67 -25.79 18.10
C PHE A 625 -5.00 -25.43 18.78
N VAL A 626 -5.70 -24.40 18.25
CA VAL A 626 -6.97 -23.91 18.80
C VAL A 626 -8.07 -23.98 17.72
N PRO A 627 -8.83 -25.08 17.63
CA PRO A 627 -9.81 -25.28 16.55
C PRO A 627 -10.93 -24.24 16.61
N ALA A 628 -11.34 -23.74 15.45
CA ALA A 628 -12.51 -22.87 15.33
C ALA A 628 -13.78 -23.58 15.83
N THR A 629 -14.77 -22.80 16.29
CA THR A 629 -16.07 -23.31 16.74
C THR A 629 -16.76 -24.09 15.62
N PHE A 630 -16.66 -23.57 14.39
CA PHE A 630 -17.17 -24.18 13.16
C PHE A 630 -16.09 -24.11 12.07
N TYR A 631 -15.99 -25.14 11.25
CA TYR A 631 -14.98 -25.25 10.18
C TYR A 631 -15.59 -25.84 8.88
N PRO A 632 -16.55 -25.12 8.27
CA PRO A 632 -17.13 -25.54 6.99
C PRO A 632 -16.11 -25.40 5.85
N LEU A 633 -16.23 -26.23 4.80
CA LEU A 633 -15.56 -25.92 3.53
C LEU A 633 -16.15 -24.63 2.93
N PHE A 634 -15.43 -24.00 2.00
CA PHE A 634 -15.96 -22.85 1.26
C PHE A 634 -17.28 -23.21 0.52
N PRO A 635 -18.16 -22.22 0.28
CA PRO A 635 -19.22 -22.36 -0.72
C PRO A 635 -18.63 -22.56 -2.14
N GLU A 636 -19.44 -23.02 -3.09
CA GLU A 636 -19.02 -23.33 -4.48
C GLU A 636 -18.42 -22.12 -5.23
N ASN A 637 -18.70 -20.89 -4.78
CA ASN A 637 -17.93 -19.71 -5.14
C ASN A 637 -17.27 -19.10 -3.88
N PRO A 638 -15.97 -19.30 -3.64
CA PRO A 638 -15.28 -18.76 -2.45
C PRO A 638 -15.14 -17.22 -2.49
N LEU A 639 -15.37 -16.59 -3.64
CA LEU A 639 -15.33 -15.12 -3.79
C LEU A 639 -16.67 -14.45 -3.48
N ASP A 640 -17.77 -15.22 -3.44
CA ASP A 640 -19.08 -14.72 -3.07
C ASP A 640 -19.16 -14.53 -1.55
N SER A 641 -18.94 -13.29 -1.10
CA SER A 641 -18.95 -12.96 0.32
C SER A 641 -20.37 -13.05 0.93
N GLU A 642 -21.45 -12.83 0.16
CA GLU A 642 -22.82 -12.98 0.67
C GLU A 642 -23.12 -14.47 0.92
N ALA A 643 -22.78 -15.35 -0.02
CA ALA A 643 -22.90 -16.78 0.17
C ALA A 643 -22.04 -17.29 1.34
N LEU A 644 -20.82 -16.77 1.49
CA LEU A 644 -19.91 -17.14 2.58
C LEU A 644 -20.43 -16.70 3.95
N PHE A 645 -20.94 -15.47 4.09
CA PHE A 645 -21.53 -15.01 5.37
C PHE A 645 -22.83 -15.74 5.72
N ASN A 646 -23.66 -16.08 4.73
CA ASN A 646 -24.83 -16.92 4.97
C ASN A 646 -24.44 -18.35 5.42
N ALA A 647 -23.45 -18.97 4.77
CA ALA A 647 -22.92 -20.27 5.18
C ALA A 647 -22.33 -20.24 6.61
N ALA A 648 -21.68 -19.14 7.01
CA ALA A 648 -21.18 -18.92 8.36
C ALA A 648 -22.33 -18.88 9.39
N LEU A 649 -23.42 -18.19 9.08
CA LEU A 649 -24.62 -18.13 9.92
C LEU A 649 -25.32 -19.48 10.02
N ASP A 650 -25.38 -20.26 8.94
CA ASP A 650 -26.05 -21.56 8.94
C ASP A 650 -25.26 -22.61 9.74
N ALA A 651 -23.94 -22.65 9.59
CA ALA A 651 -23.07 -23.48 10.44
C ALA A 651 -23.23 -23.19 11.95
N ALA A 652 -23.50 -21.92 12.31
CA ALA A 652 -23.79 -21.51 13.68
C ALA A 652 -25.20 -21.92 14.17
N LYS A 653 -26.20 -21.98 13.27
CA LYS A 653 -27.59 -22.38 13.59
C LYS A 653 -27.72 -23.89 13.84
N GLU A 654 -27.16 -24.73 12.97
CA GLU A 654 -27.35 -26.18 13.02
C GLU A 654 -26.91 -26.79 14.37
N ASN A 655 -25.85 -26.23 14.97
CA ASN A 655 -25.37 -26.66 16.29
C ASN A 655 -26.24 -26.18 17.47
N LEU A 656 -27.00 -25.10 17.33
CA LEU A 656 -27.97 -24.68 18.36
C LEU A 656 -29.14 -25.67 18.44
N GLU A 657 -29.59 -26.22 17.31
CA GLU A 657 -30.64 -27.24 17.28
C GLU A 657 -30.14 -28.59 17.83
N MET A 658 -28.92 -29.01 17.46
CA MET A 658 -28.28 -30.22 18.01
C MET A 658 -27.97 -30.11 19.50
N GLY A 659 -27.51 -28.95 19.98
CA GLY A 659 -27.30 -28.67 21.40
C GLY A 659 -28.60 -28.69 22.22
N GLY A 660 -29.70 -28.24 21.61
CA GLY A 660 -31.05 -28.28 22.19
C GLY A 660 -31.57 -29.69 22.50
N LEU A 661 -31.08 -30.74 21.82
CA LEU A 661 -31.45 -32.13 22.12
C LEU A 661 -30.80 -32.68 23.41
N LEU A 662 -29.68 -32.12 23.86
CA LEU A 662 -28.93 -32.62 25.02
C LEU A 662 -29.21 -31.88 26.33
N SER A 663 -29.96 -30.77 26.30
CA SER A 663 -30.36 -30.01 27.49
C SER A 663 -31.87 -30.03 27.74
N LYS A 664 -32.40 -31.14 28.25
CA LYS A 664 -33.74 -31.19 28.86
C LYS A 664 -33.68 -31.38 30.37
N LYS A 665 -33.65 -30.26 31.10
CA LYS A 665 -34.09 -30.20 32.50
C LYS A 665 -35.40 -29.41 32.60
N LYS A 666 -36.31 -29.88 33.45
CA LYS A 666 -37.68 -29.38 33.59
C LYS A 666 -37.75 -27.92 34.04
N GLU A 667 -38.44 -27.09 33.28
CA GLU A 667 -39.09 -25.89 33.81
C GLU A 667 -40.48 -26.23 34.40
N SER A 668 -41.00 -25.35 35.27
CA SER A 668 -42.23 -25.59 36.04
C SER A 668 -43.36 -24.64 35.62
N PRO A 669 -44.64 -25.04 35.75
CA PRO A 669 -45.74 -24.35 35.07
C PRO A 669 -46.25 -23.12 35.83
N ASN A 670 -45.56 -21.98 35.73
CA ASN A 670 -46.09 -20.68 36.19
C ASN A 670 -45.88 -19.50 35.21
N ASP A 671 -44.95 -19.57 34.26
CA ASP A 671 -44.61 -18.42 33.38
C ASP A 671 -45.63 -18.14 32.26
N VAL A 672 -46.58 -19.05 32.04
CA VAL A 672 -47.59 -18.95 30.97
C VAL A 672 -48.63 -17.84 31.21
N LEU A 673 -48.75 -17.29 32.43
CA LEU A 673 -49.67 -16.18 32.73
C LEU A 673 -49.08 -14.77 32.52
N ALA A 674 -47.75 -14.63 32.50
CA ALA A 674 -47.10 -13.32 32.29
C ALA A 674 -47.10 -12.91 30.80
N ALA A 675 -46.76 -13.84 29.91
CA ALA A 675 -46.65 -13.60 28.47
C ALA A 675 -47.95 -13.06 27.81
N ARG A 676 -49.13 -13.41 28.35
CA ARG A 676 -50.43 -12.95 27.82
C ARG A 676 -50.80 -11.51 28.14
N ARG A 677 -50.10 -10.81 29.03
CA ARG A 677 -50.31 -9.38 29.30
C ARG A 677 -49.46 -8.46 28.42
N ALA A 678 -48.25 -8.89 28.02
CA ALA A 678 -47.40 -8.12 27.12
C ALA A 678 -47.96 -8.02 25.69
N ALA A 679 -48.51 -9.13 25.17
CA ALA A 679 -48.99 -9.21 23.78
C ALA A 679 -50.14 -8.26 23.42
N ASN A 680 -50.96 -7.84 24.41
CA ASN A 680 -52.09 -6.94 24.17
C ASN A 680 -51.73 -5.44 24.23
N VAL A 681 -50.53 -5.08 24.72
CA VAL A 681 -50.05 -3.68 24.69
C VAL A 681 -49.39 -3.36 23.34
N ALA A 682 -48.73 -4.34 22.72
CA ALA A 682 -48.08 -4.18 21.41
C ALA A 682 -49.05 -3.85 20.26
N LYS A 683 -50.34 -4.20 20.38
CA LYS A 683 -51.33 -4.01 19.30
C LYS A 683 -51.96 -2.62 19.20
N ALA A 684 -51.57 -1.68 20.08
CA ALA A 684 -52.14 -0.33 20.15
C ALA A 684 -51.23 0.79 19.58
N LYS A 685 -50.06 0.46 19.01
CA LYS A 685 -49.08 1.45 18.52
C LYS A 685 -48.86 1.48 16.99
N ASN A 686 -49.61 0.70 16.21
CA ASN A 686 -49.63 0.81 14.74
C ASN A 686 -50.68 1.82 14.25
N GLN A 687 -50.48 3.10 14.57
CA GLN A 687 -51.03 4.20 13.80
C GLN A 687 -49.87 5.11 13.39
N VAL A 688 -49.63 5.17 12.07
CA VAL A 688 -48.58 5.98 11.45
C VAL A 688 -48.76 7.44 11.86
N SER A 689 -47.75 8.00 12.54
CA SER A 689 -47.77 9.39 13.00
C SER A 689 -47.76 10.33 11.80
N ASP A 690 -48.32 11.53 11.95
CA ASP A 690 -48.20 12.56 10.93
C ASP A 690 -46.73 13.01 10.76
N LYS A 691 -45.86 12.78 11.77
CA LYS A 691 -44.40 12.86 11.64
C LYS A 691 -43.84 11.84 10.65
N ASP A 692 -44.29 10.59 10.73
CA ASP A 692 -43.76 9.49 9.88
C ASP A 692 -44.11 9.72 8.40
N LYS A 693 -45.32 10.25 8.14
CA LYS A 693 -45.76 10.65 6.78
C LYS A 693 -44.92 11.79 6.22
N ALA A 694 -44.65 12.83 7.02
CA ALA A 694 -43.85 13.96 6.59
C ALA A 694 -42.36 13.59 6.35
N VAL A 695 -41.78 12.72 7.18
CA VAL A 695 -40.43 12.18 6.96
C VAL A 695 -40.38 11.33 5.69
N LEU A 696 -41.43 10.54 5.40
CA LEU A 696 -41.56 9.79 4.15
C LEU A 696 -41.64 10.71 2.93
N GLU A 697 -42.40 11.82 3.01
CA GLU A 697 -42.47 12.82 1.94
C GLU A 697 -41.13 13.55 1.70
N LEU A 698 -40.39 13.90 2.76
CA LEU A 698 -39.04 14.48 2.65
C LEU A 698 -38.06 13.51 1.99
N LYS A 699 -38.06 12.23 2.39
CA LYS A 699 -37.24 11.18 1.76
C LYS A 699 -37.61 10.98 0.28
N ALA A 700 -38.90 10.94 -0.05
CA ALA A 700 -39.35 10.86 -1.44
C ALA A 700 -38.95 12.09 -2.27
N SER A 701 -38.92 13.29 -1.68
CA SER A 701 -38.45 14.51 -2.34
C SER A 701 -36.94 14.47 -2.63
N ARG A 702 -36.12 14.05 -1.63
CA ARG A 702 -34.67 13.82 -1.78
C ARG A 702 -34.37 12.86 -2.93
N ASP A 703 -35.10 11.75 -3.02
CA ASP A 703 -34.84 10.70 -4.03
C ASP A 703 -35.21 11.17 -5.44
N ARG A 704 -36.22 12.05 -5.59
CA ARG A 704 -36.50 12.75 -6.85
C ARG A 704 -35.38 13.72 -7.25
N LEU A 705 -34.87 14.51 -6.31
CA LEU A 705 -33.77 15.46 -6.57
C LEU A 705 -32.49 14.73 -7.02
N LYS A 706 -32.09 13.63 -6.35
CA LYS A 706 -30.95 12.81 -6.77
C LYS A 706 -31.10 12.24 -8.18
N LYS A 707 -32.31 11.81 -8.55
CA LYS A 707 -32.58 11.30 -9.90
C LYS A 707 -32.47 12.40 -10.96
N TYR A 708 -32.85 13.63 -10.63
CA TYR A 708 -32.74 14.77 -11.53
C TYR A 708 -31.28 15.26 -11.70
N GLN A 709 -30.51 15.34 -10.60
CA GLN A 709 -29.08 15.65 -10.63
C GLN A 709 -28.32 14.74 -11.62
N LYS A 710 -28.50 13.43 -11.51
CA LYS A 710 -27.88 12.43 -12.41
C LYS A 710 -28.29 12.59 -13.88
N GLN A 711 -29.46 13.15 -14.17
CA GLN A 711 -29.88 13.47 -15.53
C GLN A 711 -29.18 14.74 -16.04
N LEU A 712 -29.07 15.79 -15.21
CA LEU A 712 -28.35 17.02 -15.56
C LEU A 712 -26.86 16.80 -15.84
N GLU A 713 -26.20 15.93 -15.07
CA GLU A 713 -24.81 15.53 -15.30
C GLU A 713 -24.65 14.90 -16.70
N LYS A 714 -25.48 13.92 -17.03
CA LYS A 714 -25.48 13.24 -18.31
C LYS A 714 -25.78 14.19 -19.49
N ASP A 715 -26.72 15.10 -19.33
CA ASP A 715 -27.05 16.10 -20.34
C ASP A 715 -25.89 17.09 -20.56
N SER A 716 -25.19 17.47 -19.48
CA SER A 716 -24.03 18.37 -19.51
C SER A 716 -22.84 17.77 -20.28
N GLU A 717 -22.53 16.49 -20.06
CA GLU A 717 -21.48 15.77 -20.80
C GLU A 717 -21.82 15.64 -22.29
N ALA A 718 -23.08 15.32 -22.62
CA ALA A 718 -23.55 15.22 -24.00
C ALA A 718 -23.40 16.56 -24.76
N LEU A 719 -23.74 17.68 -24.11
CA LEU A 719 -23.57 19.02 -24.67
C LEU A 719 -22.09 19.38 -24.90
N GLN A 720 -21.18 18.98 -24.00
CA GLN A 720 -19.75 19.24 -24.17
C GLN A 720 -19.18 18.49 -25.39
N ASN A 721 -19.56 17.22 -25.57
CA ASN A 721 -19.08 16.41 -26.69
C ASN A 721 -19.58 16.97 -28.04
N LYS A 722 -20.86 17.32 -28.14
CA LYS A 722 -21.44 17.98 -29.33
C LYS A 722 -20.76 19.33 -29.65
N ALA A 723 -20.35 20.10 -28.64
CA ALA A 723 -19.61 21.35 -28.86
C ALA A 723 -18.23 21.11 -29.52
N ARG A 724 -17.49 20.07 -29.12
CA ARG A 724 -16.19 19.73 -29.77
C ARG A 724 -16.38 19.30 -31.22
N GLU A 725 -17.41 18.51 -31.52
CA GLU A 725 -17.75 18.10 -32.89
C GLU A 725 -18.10 19.29 -33.78
N LEU A 726 -18.83 20.29 -33.26
CA LEU A 726 -19.16 21.51 -34.01
C LEU A 726 -17.94 22.41 -34.26
N ILE A 727 -16.96 22.44 -33.35
CA ILE A 727 -15.71 23.19 -33.51
C ILE A 727 -14.85 22.57 -34.62
N ALA A 728 -14.67 21.24 -34.61
CA ALA A 728 -13.94 20.52 -35.66
C ALA A 728 -14.58 20.70 -37.06
N ASN A 729 -15.91 20.82 -37.12
CA ASN A 729 -16.65 21.15 -38.34
C ASN A 729 -16.70 22.68 -38.65
N LYS A 730 -16.03 23.53 -37.84
CA LYS A 730 -15.91 25.00 -37.97
C LYS A 730 -17.20 25.79 -37.73
N HIS A 731 -18.25 25.19 -37.14
CA HIS A 731 -19.51 25.85 -36.79
C HIS A 731 -19.45 26.48 -35.37
N LYS A 732 -18.53 27.44 -35.18
CA LYS A 732 -18.23 28.06 -33.87
C LYS A 732 -19.45 28.64 -33.16
N ASP A 733 -20.35 29.33 -33.86
CA ASP A 733 -21.53 29.96 -33.27
C ASP A 733 -22.50 28.93 -32.65
N ARG A 734 -22.63 27.74 -33.26
CA ARG A 734 -23.45 26.64 -32.75
C ARG A 734 -22.77 25.92 -31.59
N ALA A 735 -21.44 25.78 -31.62
CA ALA A 735 -20.68 25.25 -30.50
C ALA A 735 -20.80 26.15 -29.26
N LEU A 736 -20.71 27.47 -29.43
CA LEU A 736 -20.90 28.45 -28.37
C LEU A 736 -22.30 28.33 -27.73
N LEU A 737 -23.34 28.12 -28.53
CA LEU A 737 -24.71 27.89 -28.02
C LEU A 737 -24.79 26.61 -27.17
N CYS A 738 -24.15 25.52 -27.60
CA CYS A 738 -24.10 24.27 -26.84
C CYS A 738 -23.38 24.43 -25.49
N LEU A 739 -22.27 25.19 -25.46
CA LEU A 739 -21.55 25.49 -24.22
C LEU A 739 -22.36 26.41 -23.28
N LYS A 740 -23.10 27.39 -23.82
CA LYS A 740 -24.05 28.19 -23.01
C LYS A 740 -25.17 27.33 -22.42
N MET A 741 -25.77 26.41 -23.19
CA MET A 741 -26.75 25.45 -22.66
C MET A 741 -26.16 24.58 -21.54
N ARG A 742 -24.93 24.09 -21.72
CA ARG A 742 -24.23 23.30 -20.71
C ARG A 742 -24.01 24.07 -19.42
N LYS A 743 -23.53 25.30 -19.53
CA LYS A 743 -23.31 26.19 -18.37
C LYS A 743 -24.60 26.46 -17.60
N PHE A 744 -25.72 26.63 -18.29
CA PHE A 744 -27.04 26.75 -17.68
C PHE A 744 -27.50 25.47 -16.97
N LYS A 745 -27.29 24.29 -17.58
CA LYS A 745 -27.57 22.98 -16.92
C LYS A 745 -26.71 22.76 -15.66
N LEU A 746 -25.46 23.22 -15.66
CA LEU A 746 -24.59 23.18 -14.47
C LEU A 746 -25.08 24.12 -13.34
N GLN A 747 -25.64 25.29 -13.66
CA GLN A 747 -26.27 26.17 -12.66
C GLN A 747 -27.53 25.54 -12.04
N GLN A 748 -28.33 24.81 -12.83
CA GLN A 748 -29.47 24.06 -12.29
C GLN A 748 -29.04 22.90 -11.38
N LEU A 749 -27.90 22.28 -11.66
CA LEU A 749 -27.32 21.24 -10.81
C LEU A 749 -26.90 21.82 -9.45
N GLU A 750 -26.21 22.97 -9.43
CA GLU A 750 -25.86 23.68 -8.20
C GLU A 750 -27.11 24.08 -7.38
N GLN A 751 -28.20 24.49 -8.04
CA GLN A 751 -29.48 24.74 -7.36
C GLN A 751 -30.09 23.46 -6.77
N ALA A 752 -30.05 22.34 -7.50
CA ALA A 752 -30.54 21.06 -7.03
C ALA A 752 -29.76 20.55 -5.80
N ASP A 753 -28.42 20.69 -5.79
CA ASP A 753 -27.56 20.36 -4.66
C ASP A 753 -27.89 21.19 -3.41
N ASN A 754 -28.04 22.50 -3.58
CA ASN A 754 -28.45 23.40 -2.49
C ASN A 754 -29.83 23.00 -1.92
N HIS A 755 -30.79 22.61 -2.76
CA HIS A 755 -32.08 22.12 -2.28
C HIS A 755 -31.99 20.75 -1.60
N LEU A 756 -31.15 19.85 -2.10
CA LEU A 756 -30.90 18.55 -1.49
C LEU A 756 -30.28 18.69 -0.09
N MET A 757 -29.31 19.59 0.09
CA MET A 757 -28.71 19.90 1.39
C MET A 757 -29.74 20.44 2.40
N ASN A 758 -30.67 21.29 1.94
CA ASN A 758 -31.79 21.78 2.76
C ASN A 758 -32.76 20.65 3.16
N VAL A 759 -33.08 19.71 2.25
CA VAL A 759 -33.92 18.54 2.55
C VAL A 759 -33.25 17.60 3.54
N HIS A 760 -31.95 17.34 3.40
CA HIS A 760 -31.17 16.58 4.39
C HIS A 760 -31.21 17.25 5.77
N THR A 761 -30.90 18.55 5.84
CA THR A 761 -30.96 19.32 7.09
C THR A 761 -32.35 19.26 7.77
N MET A 762 -33.44 19.20 6.99
CA MET A 762 -34.82 19.03 7.50
C MET A 762 -35.18 17.59 7.90
N ILE A 763 -34.44 16.58 7.44
CA ILE A 763 -34.56 15.19 7.90
C ILE A 763 -33.81 14.99 9.22
N ASP A 764 -32.68 15.66 9.37
CA ASP A 764 -31.75 15.48 10.50
C ASP A 764 -32.11 16.33 11.73
N SER A 765 -33.09 17.24 11.65
CA SER A 765 -33.49 18.10 12.78
C SER A 765 -34.42 17.40 13.79
N VAL A 766 -34.14 17.59 15.09
CA VAL A 766 -34.78 16.84 16.19
C VAL A 766 -36.03 17.55 16.75
N GLU A 767 -36.16 18.87 16.60
CA GLU A 767 -37.23 19.69 17.20
C GLU A 767 -38.50 19.77 16.33
N TRP A 768 -39.24 18.67 16.28
CA TRP A 768 -40.31 18.52 15.29
C TRP A 768 -41.57 19.37 15.53
N GLU A 769 -41.93 19.65 16.79
CA GLU A 769 -43.17 20.39 17.13
C GLU A 769 -43.05 21.91 16.92
N SER A 770 -41.84 22.48 17.01
CA SER A 770 -41.59 23.91 16.77
C SER A 770 -41.43 24.26 15.28
N GLN A 771 -41.08 23.27 14.43
CA GLN A 771 -40.65 23.49 13.05
C GLN A 771 -41.66 23.06 11.97
N GLN A 772 -42.86 22.56 12.33
CA GLN A 772 -43.88 22.11 11.36
C GLN A 772 -44.13 23.11 10.20
N LEU A 773 -44.18 24.40 10.49
CA LEU A 773 -44.42 25.43 9.48
C LEU A 773 -43.25 25.57 8.48
N GLN A 774 -42.01 25.43 8.95
CA GLN A 774 -40.81 25.46 8.11
C GLN A 774 -40.70 24.21 7.25
N ILE A 775 -41.01 23.03 7.79
CA ILE A 775 -41.05 21.77 7.03
C ILE A 775 -42.08 21.86 5.90
N PHE A 776 -43.29 22.37 6.18
CA PHE A 776 -44.32 22.53 5.16
C PHE A 776 -43.96 23.59 4.10
N GLN A 777 -43.29 24.69 4.50
CA GLN A 777 -42.77 25.68 3.56
C GLN A 777 -41.63 25.10 2.69
N GLY A 778 -40.72 24.31 3.27
CA GLY A 778 -39.65 23.62 2.57
C GLY A 778 -40.15 22.60 1.56
N LEU A 779 -41.14 21.78 1.93
CA LEU A 779 -41.83 20.85 1.01
C LEU A 779 -42.52 21.59 -0.15
N LYS A 780 -43.19 22.71 0.13
CA LYS A 780 -43.84 23.53 -0.90
C LYS A 780 -42.82 24.18 -1.86
N ALA A 781 -41.71 24.68 -1.33
CA ALA A 781 -40.62 25.24 -2.13
C ALA A 781 -39.96 24.17 -3.00
N GLY A 782 -39.61 23.00 -2.43
CA GLY A 782 -38.99 21.90 -3.15
C GLY A 782 -39.86 21.34 -4.28
N ASN A 783 -41.17 21.18 -4.05
CA ASN A 783 -42.10 20.74 -5.10
C ASN A 783 -42.28 21.81 -6.19
N ALA A 784 -42.36 23.11 -5.84
CA ALA A 784 -42.46 24.17 -6.84
C ALA A 784 -41.18 24.29 -7.70
N VAL A 785 -40.00 24.02 -7.13
CA VAL A 785 -38.74 23.94 -7.85
C VAL A 785 -38.72 22.72 -8.78
N LEU A 786 -39.11 21.53 -8.31
CA LEU A 786 -39.26 20.32 -9.14
C LEU A 786 -40.23 20.53 -10.31
N ASP A 787 -41.38 21.19 -10.09
CA ASP A 787 -42.37 21.49 -11.13
C ASP A 787 -41.87 22.53 -12.16
N ALA A 788 -41.04 23.49 -11.75
CA ALA A 788 -40.39 24.44 -12.65
C ALA A 788 -39.30 23.76 -13.49
N ILE A 789 -38.48 22.92 -12.83
CA ILE A 789 -37.42 22.09 -13.42
C ILE A 789 -37.94 21.12 -14.48
N HIS A 790 -39.10 20.49 -14.23
CA HIS A 790 -39.74 19.56 -15.17
C HIS A 790 -40.24 20.22 -16.47
N LYS A 791 -40.06 21.54 -16.63
CA LYS A 791 -40.59 22.33 -17.74
C LYS A 791 -39.55 22.72 -18.79
N GLU A 792 -38.31 22.25 -18.67
CA GLU A 792 -37.19 22.65 -19.53
C GLU A 792 -36.56 21.53 -20.38
N MET A 793 -35.77 21.96 -21.37
CA MET A 793 -35.46 21.26 -22.61
C MET A 793 -34.70 19.93 -22.44
N THR A 794 -35.01 18.98 -23.34
CA THR A 794 -34.31 17.70 -23.50
C THR A 794 -33.13 17.80 -24.49
N VAL A 795 -32.23 16.82 -24.47
CA VAL A 795 -31.04 16.76 -25.34
C VAL A 795 -31.40 16.47 -26.80
N GLU A 796 -32.57 15.89 -27.08
CA GLU A 796 -33.04 15.64 -28.45
C GLU A 796 -33.20 16.94 -29.27
N ALA A 797 -33.62 18.04 -28.62
CA ALA A 797 -33.75 19.36 -29.24
C ALA A 797 -32.43 19.90 -29.86
N VAL A 798 -31.29 19.34 -29.45
CA VAL A 798 -29.94 19.72 -29.92
C VAL A 798 -29.52 18.91 -31.15
N GLU A 799 -30.24 17.84 -31.52
CA GLU A 799 -29.92 17.03 -32.71
C GLU A 799 -30.33 17.74 -34.01
N ASP A 800 -31.44 18.49 -33.98
CA ASP A 800 -31.88 19.34 -35.10
C ASP A 800 -30.87 20.47 -35.42
N LEU A 801 -30.00 20.86 -34.47
CA LEU A 801 -28.96 21.88 -34.68
C LEU A 801 -27.81 21.41 -35.59
N MET A 802 -27.79 20.14 -36.03
CA MET A 802 -26.85 19.66 -37.05
C MET A 802 -27.36 19.90 -38.49
N LEU A 803 -28.60 20.35 -38.67
CA LEU A 803 -29.17 20.61 -40.00
C LEU A 803 -28.98 22.09 -40.44
N GLU A 804 -28.82 22.31 -41.75
CA GLU A 804 -28.80 23.64 -42.38
C GLU A 804 -30.20 24.08 -42.83
N THR A 805 -31.23 23.81 -42.01
CA THR A 805 -32.62 24.17 -42.32
C THR A 805 -33.02 25.51 -41.68
N GLN A 806 -34.03 26.16 -42.27
CA GLN A 806 -34.59 27.40 -41.72
C GLN A 806 -35.26 27.17 -40.34
N GLU A 807 -35.74 25.95 -40.09
CA GLU A 807 -36.29 25.50 -38.81
C GLU A 807 -35.20 25.35 -37.75
N ALA A 808 -34.04 24.75 -38.07
CA ALA A 808 -32.90 24.66 -37.15
C ALA A 808 -32.37 26.04 -36.73
N GLN A 809 -32.39 27.02 -37.64
CA GLN A 809 -32.02 28.40 -37.32
C GLN A 809 -33.06 29.08 -36.40
N ALA A 810 -34.36 28.92 -36.68
CA ALA A 810 -35.42 29.44 -35.82
C ALA A 810 -35.38 28.82 -34.40
N HIS A 811 -35.03 27.53 -34.30
CA HIS A 811 -34.86 26.84 -33.03
C HIS A 811 -33.61 27.35 -32.28
N ALA A 812 -32.49 27.56 -32.96
CA ALA A 812 -31.29 28.18 -32.38
C ALA A 812 -31.57 29.58 -31.82
N ASP A 813 -32.33 30.40 -32.55
CA ASP A 813 -32.74 31.74 -32.13
C ASP A 813 -33.70 31.70 -30.92
N GLU A 814 -34.59 30.70 -30.86
CA GLU A 814 -35.46 30.47 -29.69
C GLU A 814 -34.66 30.08 -28.44
N ILE A 815 -33.70 29.15 -28.57
CA ILE A 815 -32.80 28.74 -27.49
C ILE A 815 -31.95 29.93 -27.01
N SER A 816 -31.39 30.71 -27.94
CA SER A 816 -30.61 31.91 -27.62
C SER A 816 -31.46 32.97 -26.90
N ARG A 817 -32.74 33.10 -27.26
CA ARG A 817 -33.70 33.99 -26.56
C ARG A 817 -34.04 33.49 -25.15
N ILE A 818 -34.14 32.18 -24.92
CA ILE A 818 -34.39 31.59 -23.59
C ILE A 818 -33.17 31.78 -22.67
N LEU A 819 -31.96 31.57 -23.20
CA LEU A 819 -30.70 31.78 -22.47
C LEU A 819 -30.37 33.28 -22.27
N GLY A 820 -30.96 34.16 -23.10
CA GLY A 820 -30.76 35.61 -23.12
C GLY A 820 -31.27 36.34 -21.87
N GLY A 821 -30.55 36.16 -20.76
CA GLY A 821 -30.85 36.71 -19.44
C GLY A 821 -30.69 35.73 -18.28
N ALA A 822 -30.46 34.44 -18.57
CA ALA A 822 -30.25 33.40 -17.56
C ALA A 822 -28.79 33.29 -17.08
N LEU A 823 -27.83 33.59 -17.95
CA LEU A 823 -26.39 33.57 -17.66
C LEU A 823 -25.89 34.97 -17.29
N SER A 824 -24.97 35.06 -16.31
CA SER A 824 -24.31 36.33 -15.99
C SER A 824 -23.17 36.63 -16.99
N THR A 825 -22.70 37.87 -17.03
CA THR A 825 -21.53 38.24 -17.87
C THR A 825 -20.29 37.40 -17.54
N GLN A 826 -20.11 37.04 -16.27
CA GLN A 826 -19.01 36.18 -15.82
C GLN A 826 -19.18 34.72 -16.28
N ASP A 827 -20.42 34.24 -16.44
CA ASP A 827 -20.69 32.93 -17.03
C ASP A 827 -20.47 32.93 -18.55
N GLU A 828 -20.80 34.02 -19.24
CA GLU A 828 -20.50 34.18 -20.66
C GLU A 828 -18.98 34.26 -20.93
N ASP A 829 -18.23 35.00 -20.11
CA ASP A 829 -16.76 35.03 -20.16
C ASP A 829 -16.15 33.63 -19.92
N ALA A 830 -16.69 32.86 -18.96
CA ALA A 830 -16.24 31.49 -18.69
C ALA A 830 -16.53 30.54 -19.87
N VAL A 831 -17.67 30.69 -20.54
CA VAL A 831 -18.02 29.92 -21.74
C VAL A 831 -17.12 30.29 -22.93
N LEU A 832 -16.74 31.55 -23.07
CA LEU A 832 -15.77 32.00 -24.09
C LEU A 832 -14.34 31.48 -23.80
N ALA A 833 -13.95 31.38 -22.53
CA ALA A 833 -12.69 30.75 -22.13
C ALA A 833 -12.67 29.25 -22.47
N GLU A 834 -13.73 28.49 -22.15
CA GLU A 834 -13.83 27.07 -22.54
C GLU A 834 -13.78 26.88 -24.07
N LEU A 835 -14.44 27.75 -24.84
CA LEU A 835 -14.35 27.73 -26.31
C LEU A 835 -12.91 27.96 -26.79
N ALA A 836 -12.19 28.94 -26.22
CA ALA A 836 -10.81 29.25 -26.57
C ALA A 836 -9.82 28.12 -26.22
N GLU A 837 -10.05 27.40 -25.11
CA GLU A 837 -9.25 26.23 -24.73
C GLU A 837 -9.43 25.07 -25.72
N ILE A 838 -10.66 24.80 -26.16
CA ILE A 838 -10.94 23.76 -27.16
C ILE A 838 -10.33 24.13 -28.52
N GLU A 839 -10.41 25.39 -28.94
CA GLU A 839 -9.77 25.87 -30.17
C GLU A 839 -8.23 25.82 -30.12
N ALA A 840 -7.63 26.12 -28.96
CA ALA A 840 -6.18 26.03 -28.78
C ALA A 840 -5.67 24.58 -28.84
N ALA A 841 -6.46 23.62 -28.34
CA ALA A 841 -6.15 22.19 -28.44
C ALA A 841 -6.15 21.71 -29.91
N GLU A 842 -7.15 22.09 -30.71
CA GLU A 842 -7.22 21.75 -32.14
C GLU A 842 -6.07 22.42 -32.94
N ALA A 843 -5.78 23.70 -32.66
CA ALA A 843 -4.70 24.43 -33.32
C ALA A 843 -3.31 23.81 -33.04
N ALA A 844 -3.06 23.36 -31.80
CA ALA A 844 -1.82 22.69 -31.43
C ALA A 844 -1.63 21.33 -32.14
N GLU A 845 -2.72 20.64 -32.48
CA GLU A 845 -2.68 19.39 -33.24
C GLU A 845 -2.22 19.62 -34.70
N LEU A 846 -2.66 20.72 -35.32
CA LEU A 846 -2.26 21.16 -36.66
C LEU A 846 -0.82 21.66 -36.77
N GLU A 847 -0.25 22.27 -35.71
CA GLU A 847 1.05 22.95 -35.78
C GLU A 847 2.26 21.98 -35.81
N THR A 848 2.02 20.68 -35.66
CA THR A 848 3.04 19.61 -35.59
C THR A 848 3.86 19.34 -36.86
N GLN A 849 3.77 20.18 -37.91
CA GLN A 849 4.25 19.83 -39.27
C GLN A 849 5.48 20.59 -39.85
N LEU A 850 6.10 21.61 -39.19
CA LEU A 850 7.23 22.39 -39.79
C LEU A 850 8.37 22.80 -38.81
N PRO A 851 9.68 22.83 -39.22
CA PRO A 851 10.85 23.09 -38.35
C PRO A 851 11.58 24.48 -38.52
N ILE A 852 12.55 24.78 -37.61
CA ILE A 852 13.04 26.14 -37.25
C ILE A 852 14.61 26.24 -37.25
N ALA A 853 15.19 27.47 -37.19
CA ALA A 853 16.64 27.78 -37.07
C ALA A 853 17.00 28.78 -35.90
N PRO A 854 18.28 28.94 -35.46
CA PRO A 854 18.63 29.28 -34.04
C PRO A 854 19.49 30.56 -33.76
N ASP A 855 20.04 30.67 -32.53
CA ASP A 855 21.08 31.57 -31.94
C ASP A 855 20.66 32.94 -31.30
N ALA A 856 21.28 33.52 -30.25
CA ALA A 856 22.43 33.18 -29.36
C ALA A 856 22.43 33.97 -27.99
N PHE A 857 23.44 33.74 -27.11
CA PHE A 857 23.62 34.22 -25.71
C PHE A 857 24.19 35.65 -25.49
N LYS A 858 24.01 36.21 -24.26
CA LYS A 858 24.99 37.09 -23.54
C LYS A 858 24.72 37.27 -22.02
N LEU A 859 25.68 37.83 -21.28
CA LEU A 859 25.80 37.94 -19.80
C LEU A 859 26.25 39.35 -19.34
N VAL A 860 25.67 39.92 -18.25
CA VAL A 860 26.16 41.13 -17.51
C VAL A 860 25.88 41.00 -15.99
N SER A 861 26.39 41.90 -15.12
CA SER A 861 26.91 41.55 -13.77
C SER A 861 26.71 42.47 -12.55
N LYS A 862 26.25 41.85 -11.46
CA LYS A 862 26.63 41.94 -10.02
C LYS A 862 26.70 43.33 -9.34
N GLN A 863 25.86 44.32 -9.69
CA GLN A 863 25.92 45.65 -9.04
C GLN A 863 24.59 46.26 -8.55
N ARG A 864 23.49 45.50 -8.47
CA ARG A 864 22.16 46.05 -8.09
C ARG A 864 21.60 45.65 -6.71
N LEU A 865 22.45 45.20 -5.79
CA LEU A 865 22.05 44.50 -4.56
C LEU A 865 21.98 45.34 -3.26
N MET A 866 21.85 46.68 -3.33
CA MET A 866 21.73 47.50 -2.11
C MET A 866 20.77 48.69 -2.30
N LYS A 867 19.50 48.52 -1.88
CA LYS A 867 18.64 49.68 -1.55
C LYS A 867 17.41 49.47 -0.67
N TYR A 868 17.00 48.24 -0.34
CA TYR A 868 15.71 47.99 0.34
C TYR A 868 15.87 47.25 1.66
N LEU A 869 16.36 47.98 2.68
CA LEU A 869 16.29 47.64 4.09
C LEU A 869 16.05 48.92 4.89
N THR A 870 14.85 49.10 5.45
CA THR A 870 14.60 49.53 6.85
C THR A 870 13.07 49.62 7.12
N PRO A 871 12.61 49.45 8.39
CA PRO A 871 11.24 49.00 8.69
C PRO A 871 10.40 50.00 9.52
N SER A 872 9.08 49.79 9.61
CA SER A 872 8.20 50.27 10.71
C SER A 872 6.81 49.56 10.65
N PRO A 873 5.94 49.64 11.68
CA PRO A 873 5.48 48.41 12.34
C PRO A 873 3.94 48.25 12.52
N PHE A 874 3.47 47.00 12.53
CA PHE A 874 2.20 46.63 13.16
C PHE A 874 2.29 45.26 13.85
N THR A 875 2.26 45.28 15.19
CA THR A 875 1.95 44.16 16.09
C THR A 875 0.93 44.70 17.09
N CYS A 876 -0.14 44.00 17.41
CA CYS A 876 -0.29 42.97 18.46
C CYS A 876 -1.82 42.67 18.50
N ASP A 877 -2.40 41.62 19.09
CA ASP A 877 -2.04 40.30 19.61
C ASP A 877 -3.42 39.58 19.78
N VAL A 878 -3.61 38.29 20.08
CA VAL A 878 -3.15 37.56 21.28
C VAL A 878 -3.00 36.07 20.96
N PHE A 879 -1.85 35.56 21.36
CA PHE A 879 -1.45 34.15 21.41
C PHE A 879 -1.78 33.53 22.79
N SER A 880 -1.58 32.21 22.95
CA SER A 880 -0.86 31.59 24.10
C SER A 880 -1.14 30.09 24.24
N ARG A 881 -0.21 29.18 24.59
CA ARG A 881 1.27 29.13 24.55
C ARG A 881 1.66 27.65 24.90
N THR A 882 2.31 26.90 23.99
CA THR A 882 3.52 26.04 24.23
C THR A 882 3.44 24.76 25.12
N GLU A 883 4.31 23.73 25.12
CA GLU A 883 5.50 23.25 24.35
C GLU A 883 5.95 21.83 24.89
N SER A 884 6.85 21.01 24.31
CA SER A 884 7.28 20.76 22.90
C SER A 884 8.43 19.74 22.76
N ILE A 885 8.61 19.22 21.52
CA ILE A 885 9.87 18.84 20.82
C ILE A 885 10.89 17.91 21.52
N LYS A 886 11.23 16.78 20.87
CA LYS A 886 12.53 16.58 20.17
C LYS A 886 12.59 15.22 19.45
N GLU A 887 12.37 15.18 18.14
CA GLU A 887 13.34 14.46 17.30
C GLU A 887 13.73 15.26 16.06
N LYS A 888 14.97 15.02 15.59
CA LYS A 888 15.63 15.88 14.60
C LYS A 888 15.38 15.38 13.18
N SER A 889 14.25 15.80 12.60
CA SER A 889 14.11 15.88 11.14
C SER A 889 15.18 16.82 10.55
N LEU A 890 15.63 16.54 9.33
CA LEU A 890 16.55 17.42 8.58
C LEU A 890 15.89 18.73 8.11
N TYR A 891 14.55 18.82 8.22
CA TYR A 891 13.69 19.79 7.56
C TYR A 891 12.87 20.60 8.56
N GLY A 892 12.74 21.90 8.31
CA GLY A 892 11.84 22.76 9.09
C GLY A 892 10.45 22.77 8.46
N HIS A 893 9.43 22.29 9.18
CA HIS A 893 8.05 22.46 8.75
C HIS A 893 7.57 23.89 9.06
N LEU A 894 7.16 24.62 8.03
CA LEU A 894 6.32 25.82 8.15
C LEU A 894 4.99 25.56 7.46
N CYS A 895 3.94 25.36 8.26
CA CYS A 895 2.58 25.33 7.73
C CYS A 895 2.08 26.77 7.57
N MET A 896 2.27 27.34 6.37
CA MET A 896 1.57 28.55 5.95
C MET A 896 0.55 28.17 4.89
N LYS A 897 -0.74 28.34 5.20
CA LYS A 897 -1.80 28.19 4.19
C LYS A 897 -1.63 29.29 3.13
N PRO A 898 -1.53 28.97 1.83
CA PRO A 898 -1.59 29.99 0.79
C PRO A 898 -2.92 30.74 0.92
N ASN A 899 -2.87 32.05 0.75
CA ASN A 899 -4.06 32.87 0.96
C ASN A 899 -5.00 32.70 -0.24
N THR A 900 -6.21 32.17 0.01
CA THR A 900 -7.28 31.77 -0.95
C THR A 900 -7.31 30.31 -1.45
N ARG A 901 -8.21 29.52 -0.84
CA ARG A 901 -9.12 28.48 -1.39
C ARG A 901 -8.73 27.58 -2.59
N ILE A 902 -7.47 27.17 -2.75
CA ILE A 902 -7.12 25.98 -3.56
C ILE A 902 -6.17 25.07 -2.77
N ALA A 903 -6.44 23.77 -2.77
CA ALA A 903 -5.55 22.77 -2.18
C ALA A 903 -4.36 22.53 -3.11
N GLY A 904 -3.20 23.11 -2.78
CA GLY A 904 -1.92 22.84 -3.44
C GLY A 904 -0.99 22.00 -2.56
N PRO A 905 0.06 21.40 -3.14
CA PRO A 905 1.04 20.60 -2.39
C PRO A 905 1.79 21.41 -1.34
N ALA A 906 2.20 20.75 -0.26
CA ALA A 906 2.80 21.39 0.91
C ALA A 906 4.19 22.00 0.61
N VAL A 907 4.48 23.12 1.27
CA VAL A 907 5.75 23.86 1.14
C VAL A 907 6.60 23.65 2.39
N HIS A 908 7.86 23.26 2.20
CA HIS A 908 8.81 22.91 3.25
C HIS A 908 10.00 23.89 3.24
N LEU A 909 10.60 24.19 4.39
CA LEU A 909 11.91 24.86 4.41
C LEU A 909 13.03 23.83 4.35
N VAL A 910 13.83 23.93 3.30
CA VAL A 910 14.96 23.04 3.01
C VAL A 910 16.28 23.81 3.09
N LYS A 911 17.33 23.17 3.59
CA LYS A 911 18.66 23.79 3.69
C LYS A 911 19.23 24.04 2.30
N ILE A 912 19.81 25.22 2.10
CA ILE A 912 20.37 25.60 0.79
C ILE A 912 21.54 24.68 0.38
N GLU A 913 22.28 24.14 1.35
CA GLU A 913 23.41 23.22 1.14
C GLU A 913 23.01 21.83 0.63
N TRP A 914 21.75 21.43 0.84
CA TRP A 914 21.22 20.12 0.39
C TRP A 914 20.72 20.17 -1.06
N LEU A 915 20.38 21.37 -1.56
CA LEU A 915 19.85 21.59 -2.89
C LEU A 915 20.94 21.50 -3.97
N LYS A 916 20.66 20.72 -5.01
CA LYS A 916 21.60 20.41 -6.09
C LYS A 916 21.06 20.91 -7.44
N PRO A 917 21.62 21.99 -8.02
CA PRO A 917 21.25 22.42 -9.35
C PRO A 917 21.89 21.49 -10.40
N HIS A 918 21.08 20.91 -11.30
CA HIS A 918 21.58 20.19 -12.49
C HIS A 918 21.70 21.10 -13.72
N GLU A 919 21.12 22.29 -13.69
CA GLU A 919 21.08 23.22 -14.81
C GLU A 919 21.67 24.59 -14.42
N ALA A 920 22.46 25.18 -15.33
CA ALA A 920 23.00 26.50 -15.20
C ALA A 920 21.92 27.60 -15.41
N ILE A 921 22.23 28.81 -14.95
CA ILE A 921 21.32 29.96 -14.97
C ILE A 921 21.29 30.69 -16.33
N VAL A 922 20.08 30.96 -16.84
CA VAL A 922 19.83 31.63 -18.15
C VAL A 922 20.63 32.92 -18.36
N SER A 923 20.48 33.89 -17.47
CA SER A 923 21.28 35.12 -17.50
C SER A 923 21.37 35.72 -16.10
N ARG A 924 22.45 36.46 -15.86
CA ARG A 924 22.71 37.10 -14.57
C ARG A 924 21.88 38.38 -14.37
N GLU A 925 21.50 39.06 -15.45
CA GLU A 925 20.50 40.13 -15.42
C GLU A 925 19.13 39.65 -14.91
N LYS A 926 18.71 38.42 -15.27
CA LYS A 926 17.45 37.83 -14.75
C LYS A 926 17.53 37.57 -13.24
N ILE A 927 18.72 37.17 -12.74
CA ILE A 927 18.96 37.03 -11.30
C ILE A 927 18.92 38.38 -10.61
N GLU A 928 19.62 39.39 -11.12
CA GLU A 928 19.63 40.74 -10.52
C GLU A 928 18.23 41.37 -10.47
N SER A 929 17.40 41.13 -11.50
CA SER A 929 15.99 41.55 -11.51
C SER A 929 15.17 40.82 -10.44
N LEU A 930 15.30 39.49 -10.36
CA LEU A 930 14.58 38.66 -9.39
C LEU A 930 15.02 38.98 -7.95
N LEU A 931 16.31 39.14 -7.71
CA LEU A 931 16.96 39.51 -6.46
C LEU A 931 16.51 40.89 -5.95
N ALA A 932 16.40 41.87 -6.85
CA ALA A 932 15.83 43.18 -6.53
C ALA A 932 14.34 43.09 -6.20
N ALA A 933 13.58 42.24 -6.89
CA ALA A 933 12.16 41.99 -6.61
C ALA A 933 11.96 41.30 -5.25
N THR A 934 12.68 40.21 -4.98
CA THR A 934 12.69 39.48 -3.69
C THR A 934 13.02 40.40 -2.51
N LEU A 935 13.99 41.30 -2.66
CA LEU A 935 14.28 42.32 -1.64
C LEU A 935 13.17 43.38 -1.53
N SER A 936 12.58 43.82 -2.66
CA SER A 936 11.46 44.76 -2.64
C SER A 936 10.18 44.19 -2.04
N TRP A 937 9.99 42.86 -2.12
CA TRP A 937 8.90 42.14 -1.48
C TRP A 937 9.21 41.76 -0.02
N GLY A 938 10.48 41.83 0.38
CA GLY A 938 10.94 41.43 1.72
C GLY A 938 10.86 39.93 1.98
N GLY A 939 10.66 39.09 0.95
CA GLY A 939 10.38 37.67 1.10
C GLY A 939 10.34 36.88 -0.21
N TYR A 940 10.32 35.55 -0.09
CA TYR A 940 10.03 34.64 -1.19
C TYR A 940 8.53 34.51 -1.38
N LEU A 941 8.07 34.72 -2.63
CA LEU A 941 6.66 34.65 -3.00
C LEU A 941 6.26 33.37 -3.77
N GLU A 942 7.23 32.53 -4.14
CA GLU A 942 7.02 31.26 -4.82
C GLU A 942 8.02 30.22 -4.30
N PRO A 943 7.62 28.94 -4.14
CA PRO A 943 8.53 27.87 -3.76
C PRO A 943 9.34 27.32 -4.95
N LEU A 944 10.45 26.66 -4.65
CA LEU A 944 11.16 25.78 -5.59
C LEU A 944 10.40 24.45 -5.75
N LEU A 945 10.64 23.71 -6.83
CA LEU A 945 10.21 22.32 -6.96
C LEU A 945 11.46 21.43 -6.90
N VAL A 946 11.49 20.46 -5.99
CA VAL A 946 12.72 19.73 -5.64
C VAL A 946 12.43 18.24 -5.45
N ASP A 947 13.29 17.39 -5.99
CA ASP A 947 13.28 15.95 -5.72
C ASP A 947 13.62 15.66 -4.25
N ARG A 948 12.71 14.98 -3.56
CA ARG A 948 12.79 14.69 -2.12
C ARG A 948 13.95 13.77 -1.75
N GLN A 949 14.33 12.84 -2.63
CA GLN A 949 15.38 11.87 -2.33
C GLN A 949 16.79 12.46 -2.52
N THR A 950 17.05 13.08 -3.67
CA THR A 950 18.39 13.53 -4.05
C THR A 950 18.69 14.99 -3.72
N GLY A 951 17.67 15.83 -3.53
CA GLY A 951 17.79 17.29 -3.44
C GLY A 951 17.94 17.98 -4.80
N ALA A 952 17.72 17.28 -5.92
CA ALA A 952 17.80 17.86 -7.26
C ALA A 952 16.71 18.92 -7.48
N ILE A 953 17.10 20.13 -7.89
CA ILE A 953 16.17 21.22 -8.19
C ILE A 953 15.52 20.95 -9.55
N LEU A 954 14.21 20.75 -9.59
CA LEU A 954 13.45 20.54 -10.83
C LEU A 954 13.02 21.88 -11.43
N ASP A 955 12.48 22.78 -10.60
CA ASP A 955 12.23 24.17 -10.99
C ASP A 955 12.69 25.15 -9.89
N GLY A 956 13.18 26.31 -10.32
CA GLY A 956 13.59 27.40 -9.46
C GLY A 956 15.10 27.64 -9.35
N HIS A 957 15.94 27.18 -10.27
CA HIS A 957 17.41 27.39 -10.23
C HIS A 957 17.81 28.87 -10.11
N HIS A 958 17.05 29.80 -10.70
CA HIS A 958 17.24 31.24 -10.48
C HIS A 958 16.90 31.67 -9.05
N ARG A 959 15.78 31.17 -8.49
CA ARG A 959 15.35 31.43 -7.10
C ARG A 959 16.38 30.87 -6.10
N TYR A 960 16.89 29.65 -6.33
CA TYR A 960 18.01 29.07 -5.60
C TYR A 960 19.27 29.96 -5.62
N THR A 961 19.66 30.44 -6.80
CA THR A 961 20.85 31.28 -6.95
C THR A 961 20.69 32.66 -6.30
N VAL A 962 19.47 33.23 -6.29
CA VAL A 962 19.13 34.42 -5.50
C VAL A 962 19.33 34.16 -3.99
N GLY A 963 18.92 32.99 -3.49
CA GLY A 963 19.16 32.58 -2.11
C GLY A 963 20.64 32.51 -1.74
N LEU A 964 21.48 31.98 -2.65
CA LEU A 964 22.93 31.96 -2.50
C LEU A 964 23.55 33.37 -2.52
N GLU A 965 23.11 34.27 -3.41
CA GLU A 965 23.63 35.65 -3.43
C GLU A 965 23.16 36.48 -2.20
N LEU A 966 22.02 36.13 -1.60
CA LEU A 966 21.51 36.69 -0.33
C LEU A 966 22.08 36.01 0.94
N GLN A 967 22.89 34.94 0.80
CA GLN A 967 23.45 34.16 1.92
C GLN A 967 22.39 33.54 2.85
N LEU A 968 21.23 33.16 2.30
CA LEU A 968 20.16 32.50 3.05
C LEU A 968 20.58 31.07 3.44
N GLN A 969 20.17 30.59 4.61
CA GLN A 969 20.47 29.23 5.06
C GLN A 969 19.44 28.21 4.59
N GLN A 970 18.20 28.67 4.35
CA GLN A 970 17.08 27.82 3.94
C GLN A 970 16.27 28.50 2.83
N LEU A 971 15.53 27.69 2.06
CA LEU A 971 14.60 28.15 1.01
C LEU A 971 13.30 27.36 1.07
N PRO A 972 12.16 27.95 0.64
CA PRO A 972 10.91 27.22 0.48
C PRO A 972 10.92 26.32 -0.76
N ALA A 973 10.57 25.05 -0.59
CA ALA A 973 10.44 24.08 -1.66
C ALA A 973 9.22 23.18 -1.48
N ILE A 974 8.55 22.87 -2.59
CA ILE A 974 7.65 21.73 -2.72
C ILE A 974 8.52 20.50 -2.99
N LEU A 975 8.33 19.46 -2.18
CA LEU A 975 9.07 18.21 -2.27
C LEU A 975 8.23 17.18 -3.01
N VAL A 976 8.80 16.58 -4.05
CA VAL A 976 8.16 15.55 -4.88
C VAL A 976 9.09 14.35 -5.00
N ASP A 977 8.54 13.14 -5.19
CA ASP A 977 9.35 12.01 -5.61
C ASP A 977 9.53 12.09 -7.14
N TYR A 978 10.67 12.61 -7.58
CA TYR A 978 10.82 12.94 -8.99
C TYR A 978 10.84 11.70 -9.87
N MET A 979 11.34 10.56 -9.38
CA MET A 979 11.41 9.35 -10.18
C MET A 979 10.05 8.71 -10.32
N ASP A 980 9.37 8.50 -9.18
CA ASP A 980 8.16 7.68 -9.12
C ASP A 980 6.89 8.48 -9.46
N ASP A 981 6.89 9.81 -9.33
CA ASP A 981 5.78 10.65 -9.80
C ASP A 981 5.73 10.73 -11.33
N SER A 982 4.95 9.83 -11.93
CA SER A 982 4.70 9.77 -13.38
C SER A 982 4.00 11.00 -13.96
N SER A 983 3.34 11.83 -13.13
CA SER A 983 2.70 13.07 -13.57
C SER A 983 3.73 14.17 -13.86
N ILE A 984 4.91 14.09 -13.22
CA ILE A 984 6.06 14.95 -13.53
C ILE A 984 6.81 14.35 -14.71
N THR A 985 6.80 15.04 -15.84
CA THR A 985 7.55 14.65 -17.04
C THR A 985 8.67 15.63 -17.32
N VAL A 986 9.74 15.16 -17.97
CA VAL A 986 10.85 16.01 -18.42
C VAL A 986 11.01 15.89 -19.93
N GLN A 987 11.19 17.04 -20.57
CA GLN A 987 11.52 17.15 -21.99
C GLN A 987 12.71 18.08 -22.16
N VAL A 988 13.35 18.05 -23.33
CA VAL A 988 14.40 19.02 -23.65
C VAL A 988 13.75 20.36 -24.06
N TRP A 989 14.26 21.48 -23.54
CA TRP A 989 13.81 22.81 -23.97
C TRP A 989 14.04 23.03 -25.48
N PRO A 990 13.07 23.62 -26.21
CA PRO A 990 13.26 24.03 -27.59
C PRO A 990 14.50 24.93 -27.76
N GLY A 991 15.48 24.46 -28.54
CA GLY A 991 16.75 25.15 -28.80
C GLY A 991 17.96 24.66 -27.97
N SER A 992 17.81 23.68 -27.08
CA SER A 992 18.98 23.02 -26.44
C SER A 992 19.73 22.13 -27.43
N ARG A 993 21.00 21.83 -27.11
CA ARG A 993 21.89 20.97 -27.91
C ARG A 993 21.70 19.46 -27.65
N LEU A 994 20.82 19.10 -26.73
CA LEU A 994 20.51 17.70 -26.38
C LEU A 994 19.35 17.20 -27.24
N SER A 995 19.44 15.98 -27.76
CA SER A 995 18.38 15.38 -28.59
C SER A 995 17.21 14.82 -27.77
N SER A 996 17.46 14.47 -26.51
CA SER A 996 16.53 13.87 -25.57
C SER A 996 17.09 13.97 -24.15
N MET A 997 16.23 13.90 -23.14
CA MET A 997 16.62 13.91 -21.72
C MET A 997 15.62 13.06 -20.95
N SER A 998 16.12 12.22 -20.04
CA SER A 998 15.33 11.42 -19.10
C SER A 998 15.40 12.01 -17.68
N LYS A 999 14.53 11.50 -16.79
CA LYS A 999 14.58 11.84 -15.36
C LYS A 999 15.94 11.46 -14.73
N TYR A 1000 16.48 10.30 -15.11
CA TYR A 1000 17.80 9.85 -14.66
C TYR A 1000 18.92 10.81 -15.11
N ASP A 1001 18.88 11.36 -16.33
CA ASP A 1001 19.89 12.32 -16.79
C ASP A 1001 19.90 13.60 -15.95
N VAL A 1002 18.71 14.07 -15.52
CA VAL A 1002 18.55 15.20 -14.60
C VAL A 1002 19.17 14.90 -13.23
N LEU A 1003 18.87 13.74 -12.64
CA LEU A 1003 19.40 13.35 -11.32
C LEU A 1003 20.91 13.09 -11.35
N LEU A 1004 21.41 12.39 -12.37
CA LEU A 1004 22.84 12.13 -12.54
C LEU A 1004 23.62 13.43 -12.73
N MET A 1005 23.07 14.41 -13.45
CA MET A 1005 23.70 15.73 -13.58
C MET A 1005 23.65 16.51 -12.26
N ALA A 1006 22.53 16.47 -11.51
CA ALA A 1006 22.41 17.10 -10.18
C ALA A 1006 23.44 16.55 -9.17
N LEU A 1007 23.73 15.25 -9.26
CA LEU A 1007 24.70 14.57 -8.39
C LEU A 1007 26.15 14.72 -8.88
N SER A 1008 26.38 15.36 -10.04
CA SER A 1008 27.70 15.58 -10.62
C SER A 1008 28.31 16.94 -10.22
N ALA A 1009 29.60 17.12 -10.50
CA ALA A 1009 30.28 18.41 -10.36
C ALA A 1009 30.02 19.38 -11.54
N HIS A 1010 29.06 19.07 -12.42
CA HIS A 1010 28.78 19.78 -13.66
C HIS A 1010 27.28 20.11 -13.76
N THR A 1011 26.93 21.04 -14.65
CA THR A 1011 25.54 21.40 -14.93
C THR A 1011 25.30 21.51 -16.42
N PHE A 1012 24.08 21.20 -16.85
CA PHE A 1012 23.64 21.44 -18.21
C PHE A 1012 23.61 22.95 -18.53
N PRO A 1013 23.76 23.36 -19.81
CA PRO A 1013 23.47 24.73 -20.23
C PRO A 1013 22.06 25.16 -19.82
N PRO A 1014 21.81 26.46 -19.57
CA PRO A 1014 20.47 26.94 -19.24
C PRO A 1014 19.45 26.64 -20.33
N LYS A 1015 18.20 26.39 -19.91
CA LYS A 1015 17.13 25.82 -20.73
C LYS A 1015 17.61 24.53 -21.42
N SER A 1016 17.86 23.50 -20.62
CA SER A 1016 18.09 22.13 -21.09
C SER A 1016 16.99 21.17 -20.66
N SER A 1017 16.54 21.23 -19.41
CA SER A 1017 15.40 20.45 -18.89
C SER A 1017 14.15 21.32 -18.76
N LYS A 1018 13.05 20.88 -19.35
CA LYS A 1018 11.71 21.45 -19.17
C LYS A 1018 10.85 20.43 -18.44
N HIS A 1019 10.54 20.70 -17.18
CA HIS A 1019 9.63 19.90 -16.39
C HIS A 1019 8.19 20.36 -16.60
N ALA A 1020 7.28 19.40 -16.74
CA ALA A 1020 5.83 19.62 -16.74
C ALA A 1020 5.23 18.77 -15.62
N TYR A 1021 4.31 19.34 -14.85
CA TYR A 1021 3.72 18.76 -13.64
C TYR A 1021 2.28 19.29 -13.48
N PRO A 1022 1.36 18.54 -12.85
CA PRO A 1022 -0.09 18.78 -12.97
C PRO A 1022 -0.65 19.83 -12.00
N PHE A 1023 0.19 20.48 -11.19
CA PHE A 1023 -0.21 21.44 -10.17
C PHE A 1023 0.51 22.78 -10.34
N SER A 1024 -0.11 23.88 -9.89
CA SER A 1024 0.61 25.16 -9.77
C SER A 1024 1.47 25.16 -8.50
N LEU A 1025 2.64 25.81 -8.53
CA LEU A 1025 3.50 25.97 -7.35
C LEU A 1025 2.88 26.88 -6.26
N GLY A 1026 1.80 27.60 -6.58
CA GLY A 1026 1.11 28.52 -5.67
C GLY A 1026 1.92 29.78 -5.33
N THR A 1027 1.23 30.77 -4.76
CA THR A 1027 1.87 31.94 -4.16
C THR A 1027 2.00 31.75 -2.65
N ILE A 1028 3.22 31.91 -2.14
CA ILE A 1028 3.56 31.93 -0.72
C ILE A 1028 3.95 33.36 -0.31
N THR A 1029 4.19 33.59 0.98
CA THR A 1029 4.84 34.82 1.46
C THR A 1029 5.71 34.49 2.67
N ILE A 1030 7.00 34.20 2.45
CA ILE A 1030 7.95 33.89 3.54
C ILE A 1030 9.00 35.01 3.64
N PRO A 1031 9.05 35.78 4.75
CA PRO A 1031 10.00 36.88 4.91
C PRO A 1031 11.47 36.44 4.89
N LEU A 1032 12.35 37.26 4.31
CA LEU A 1032 13.78 36.96 4.19
C LEU A 1032 14.47 36.72 5.55
N LEU A 1033 14.10 37.47 6.58
CA LEU A 1033 14.64 37.31 7.94
C LEU A 1033 14.45 35.89 8.51
N GLN A 1034 13.40 35.19 8.08
CA GLN A 1034 13.09 33.81 8.48
C GLN A 1034 13.96 32.77 7.74
N LEU A 1035 14.63 33.18 6.66
CA LEU A 1035 15.52 32.36 5.84
C LEU A 1035 17.02 32.67 6.10
N GLU A 1036 17.32 33.82 6.69
CA GLU A 1036 18.67 34.32 7.01
C GLU A 1036 19.28 33.74 8.30
N SER A 1037 18.47 33.23 9.24
CA SER A 1037 18.94 32.79 10.55
C SER A 1037 18.25 31.52 11.04
N ASN A 1038 18.86 30.83 12.01
CA ASN A 1038 18.33 29.60 12.61
C ASN A 1038 17.82 29.84 14.04
N PRO A 1039 16.56 30.24 14.24
CA PRO A 1039 15.92 30.23 15.54
C PRO A 1039 15.15 28.92 15.77
N LYS A 1040 15.34 28.31 16.95
CA LYS A 1040 14.30 27.46 17.54
C LYS A 1040 13.05 28.34 17.74
N TYR A 1041 11.91 27.98 17.15
CA TYR A 1041 10.66 28.67 17.44
C TYR A 1041 9.88 27.95 18.54
N HIS A 1042 10.00 28.51 19.74
CA HIS A 1042 9.27 28.18 20.96
C HIS A 1042 8.37 29.42 21.22
N GLY A 1043 7.04 29.26 21.14
CA GLY A 1043 6.12 30.32 20.65
C GLY A 1043 5.53 31.30 21.68
N ALA A 1044 4.72 32.28 21.22
CA ALA A 1044 3.38 32.67 21.73
C ALA A 1044 3.13 33.52 23.03
N TYR A 1045 3.41 34.84 23.11
CA TYR A 1045 3.15 35.67 24.33
C TYR A 1045 1.67 35.84 24.77
N SER A 1046 1.46 35.91 26.09
CA SER A 1046 0.17 36.18 26.78
C SER A 1046 0.35 37.31 27.82
N PRO A 1047 -0.68 38.15 28.10
CA PRO A 1047 -0.64 39.12 29.20
C PRO A 1047 -0.82 38.42 30.56
N ALA A 1048 -0.27 39.02 31.63
CA ALA A 1048 -0.43 38.49 32.99
C ALA A 1048 -1.91 38.48 33.43
N PRO A 1049 -2.36 37.42 34.11
CA PRO A 1049 -2.37 37.51 35.58
C PRO A 1049 -1.88 36.22 36.30
N VAL A 1050 -1.98 36.24 37.63
CA VAL A 1050 -1.31 35.34 38.57
C VAL A 1050 -2.15 34.11 38.95
N ALA A 1051 -1.46 32.97 39.12
CA ALA A 1051 -1.76 31.80 39.98
C ALA A 1051 -2.60 30.59 39.48
N ARG A 1052 -1.88 29.45 39.45
CA ARG A 1052 -2.13 28.16 40.16
C ARG A 1052 -3.19 27.14 39.71
N HIS A 1053 -2.64 25.92 39.53
CA HIS A 1053 -3.10 24.59 39.99
C HIS A 1053 -3.94 23.72 39.05
N TYR A 1054 -3.50 22.44 39.01
CA TYR A 1054 -4.19 21.15 38.76
C TYR A 1054 -5.53 21.17 38.00
N VAL A 1055 -5.77 20.28 37.04
CA VAL A 1055 -5.38 18.85 36.98
C VAL A 1055 -4.82 18.48 35.61
#